data_AF-A0A7V8NF83-F1
#
_entry.id   AF-A0A7V8NF83-F1
#
_cell.length_a   1.000
_cell.length_b   1.000
_cell.length_c   1.000
_cell.angle_alpha   90.00
_cell.angle_beta   90.00
_cell.angle_gamma   90.00
#
_symmetry.space_group_name_H-M   'P 1'
#
loop_
_entity.id
_entity.type
_entity.pdbx_description
1 polymer ?
#
loop_
_entity_poly.entity_id
_entity_poly.type
_entity_poly.pdbx_seq_one_letter_code
_entity_poly.pdbx_strand_id
1 'polypeptide(L)'
;MDASPVFREHLTACVDALQPYLDYSPLAVLRGEPGAPTLERVDVVQPVLWAVMVSLAEVWRGVGVVGDVVVGHSQGEIAAAVVAGRLSVEDGARVVALRSRALRGLAGGGAMASIGLDVAEVEGLLPEGVSVAAINAPGQVVVSGPPSGVAQVCARAEETGVRARLIEVDYASHHAQVEAVEERLRSELAGVVDRGSGSGVVLVSTVTGQPVLDGELDGDYWYRNLREPVLFADAVRTAHALGHRAFVEVSPHPVLNLALAGVLAESDPEAEARVLHTLRRDQPEPEQLLRSLGAAWTVGLPVEWSRVLPGKAEPVELPTYAFQRQRYWLDAPGQATDVPVAAGTSVHDAWRYRVGWTPLGAQQTGGLSRRWLLVCHDSAEAADVQRALEQAGAEVELRILPNDSDRDGVVQLFSGAKHIAYLPSGFDRDHPEHAGLPAGLASVLTAVQAAVEQTGARLWMLTRGAVSTPGADAAPDPAQAAVWGLGRVFGLEHPDHYGGLIDLPTTWQAGTGSQLAAALAESVEDQIALRTVGVFARRLQHAPAPSDDRPEWKPSGTVLITGGTGALGGHLARWLARHGAEHLVLASRSGPDAPGVGELARELTDQGTPTTVVACDIADREQVDAVLADDGYPRISTVIHAAGVPQRTTIRESQLGDFAELLRAKVVGTQNLVAAVDEHPVDELVLFSSNSGVWGSGMHGAYAAANAYLDAVAEQLRGKGRRAVSLAWGLWGGGGMAEGGGEEYLSRVGIRPMAPEHAVAALHEALTLDETFVAVADVDWDRFVPTFTAARRRPLIEELPEVRRLALTSEEQSGAVSGEGTGSLRDRLAGLNAEDQYSELLDVVREAAAKVLELPDPEAVEENRAFRDLGFDSVTAVEVRNRLRKLSGQQLPATLVFDHPTPSAVVAFLRDAMFPEGAREAESPLAQIERLENSLMRTDADEREKARITLRLQSLLDRWREGDEPQRDSGQEHFESATPDEVFDFIDRELGQR
;
A
#
# COMPACT_ATOMS: atom_id res chain seq x y z
N MET A 1 -21.65 -6.00 21.79
CA MET A 1 -22.33 -5.61 23.04
C MET A 1 -22.85 -4.17 22.99
N ASP A 2 -22.04 -3.22 22.55
CA ASP A 2 -22.41 -1.79 22.61
C ASP A 2 -23.26 -1.33 21.42
N ALA A 3 -23.10 -1.96 20.26
CA ALA A 3 -23.78 -1.58 19.02
C ALA A 3 -25.17 -2.19 18.80
N SER A 4 -25.48 -3.36 19.37
CA SER A 4 -26.76 -4.05 19.19
C SER A 4 -27.46 -4.27 20.55
N PRO A 5 -28.61 -3.60 20.81
CA PRO A 5 -29.41 -3.82 22.00
C PRO A 5 -29.89 -5.26 22.13
N VAL A 6 -30.34 -5.87 21.02
CA VAL A 6 -30.80 -7.27 20.97
C VAL A 6 -29.68 -8.22 21.40
N PHE A 7 -28.48 -8.05 20.81
CA PHE A 7 -27.33 -8.86 21.19
C PHE A 7 -27.00 -8.72 22.67
N ARG A 8 -27.04 -7.50 23.21
CA ARG A 8 -26.72 -7.23 24.62
C ARG A 8 -27.72 -7.90 25.55
N GLU A 9 -29.00 -7.78 25.27
CA GLU A 9 -30.07 -8.37 26.07
C GLU A 9 -29.92 -9.90 26.16
N HIS A 10 -29.77 -10.55 25.01
CA HIS A 10 -29.63 -12.01 24.98
C HIS A 10 -28.29 -12.50 25.53
N LEU A 11 -27.21 -11.73 25.34
CA LEU A 11 -25.93 -12.05 25.96
C LEU A 11 -26.04 -11.97 27.49
N THR A 12 -26.70 -10.96 28.03
CA THR A 12 -26.94 -10.85 29.47
C THR A 12 -27.75 -12.04 29.99
N ALA A 13 -28.83 -12.43 29.30
CA ALA A 13 -29.63 -13.60 29.69
C ALA A 13 -28.80 -14.91 29.69
N CYS A 14 -27.96 -15.12 28.67
CA CYS A 14 -27.05 -16.26 28.61
C CYS A 14 -26.01 -16.24 29.74
N VAL A 15 -25.47 -15.06 30.07
CA VAL A 15 -24.50 -14.89 31.15
C VAL A 15 -25.13 -15.16 32.53
N ASP A 16 -26.34 -14.66 32.76
CA ASP A 16 -27.09 -14.91 33.99
C ASP A 16 -27.40 -16.40 34.17
N ALA A 17 -27.76 -17.09 33.09
CA ALA A 17 -27.99 -18.53 33.08
C ALA A 17 -26.71 -19.35 33.31
N LEU A 18 -25.55 -18.85 32.86
CA LEU A 18 -24.24 -19.49 33.07
C LEU A 18 -23.69 -19.28 34.49
N GLN A 19 -24.05 -18.17 35.14
CA GLN A 19 -23.49 -17.76 36.44
C GLN A 19 -23.46 -18.86 37.51
N PRO A 20 -24.49 -19.72 37.69
CA PRO A 20 -24.47 -20.76 38.71
C PRO A 20 -23.39 -21.84 38.51
N TYR A 21 -22.82 -21.95 37.30
CA TYR A 21 -21.91 -23.01 36.90
C TYR A 21 -20.46 -22.56 36.73
N LEU A 22 -20.21 -21.24 36.69
CA LEU A 22 -18.90 -20.65 36.40
C LEU A 22 -18.33 -19.94 37.63
N ASP A 23 -17.00 -20.00 37.77
CA ASP A 23 -16.21 -19.27 38.78
C ASP A 23 -15.63 -17.95 38.26
N TYR A 24 -16.00 -17.56 37.03
CA TYR A 24 -15.56 -16.35 36.35
C TYR A 24 -16.72 -15.64 35.65
N SER A 25 -16.52 -14.38 35.27
CA SER A 25 -17.50 -13.59 34.49
C SER A 25 -17.25 -13.74 32.99
N PRO A 26 -18.18 -14.33 32.20
CA PRO A 26 -18.04 -14.38 30.75
C PRO A 26 -18.00 -12.98 30.10
N LEU A 27 -18.65 -11.98 30.70
CA LEU A 27 -18.57 -10.59 30.23
C LEU A 27 -17.18 -10.00 30.43
N ALA A 28 -16.52 -10.31 31.55
CA ALA A 28 -15.14 -9.88 31.79
C ALA A 28 -14.18 -10.52 30.79
N VAL A 29 -14.40 -11.80 30.44
CA VAL A 29 -13.64 -12.50 29.39
C VAL A 29 -13.85 -11.82 28.03
N LEU A 30 -15.10 -11.56 27.63
CA LEU A 30 -15.42 -10.90 26.34
C LEU A 30 -14.89 -9.46 26.25
N ARG A 31 -14.67 -8.79 27.38
CA ARG A 31 -14.12 -7.42 27.44
C ARG A 31 -12.61 -7.37 27.58
N GLY A 32 -11.94 -8.52 27.73
CA GLY A 32 -10.50 -8.59 28.00
C GLY A 32 -10.12 -7.91 29.32
N GLU A 33 -10.99 -7.96 30.33
CA GLU A 33 -10.72 -7.31 31.62
C GLU A 33 -9.52 -7.96 32.33
N PRO A 34 -8.61 -7.17 32.94
CA PRO A 34 -7.47 -7.70 33.67
C PRO A 34 -7.88 -8.71 34.76
N GLY A 35 -7.31 -9.92 34.70
CA GLY A 35 -7.61 -11.01 35.64
C GLY A 35 -8.73 -11.95 35.21
N ALA A 36 -9.40 -11.71 34.07
CA ALA A 36 -10.28 -12.70 33.46
C ALA A 36 -9.47 -13.91 32.92
N PRO A 37 -10.00 -15.13 32.97
CA PRO A 37 -9.31 -16.31 32.45
C PRO A 37 -9.23 -16.29 30.91
N THR A 38 -8.19 -16.89 30.34
CA THR A 38 -7.95 -16.90 28.89
C THR A 38 -8.93 -17.79 28.12
N LEU A 39 -9.20 -17.44 26.87
CA LEU A 39 -10.00 -18.25 25.94
C LEU A 39 -9.27 -19.53 25.47
N GLU A 40 -8.01 -19.74 25.83
CA GLU A 40 -7.29 -21.00 25.56
C GLU A 40 -7.86 -22.16 26.38
N ARG A 41 -8.51 -21.87 27.51
CA ARG A 41 -9.13 -22.89 28.36
C ARG A 41 -10.46 -23.35 27.78
N VAL A 42 -10.60 -24.66 27.58
CA VAL A 42 -11.83 -25.29 27.06
C VAL A 42 -13.07 -24.93 27.87
N ASP A 43 -12.95 -24.89 29.19
CA ASP A 43 -14.04 -24.55 30.10
C ASP A 43 -14.45 -23.07 30.06
N VAL A 44 -13.61 -22.23 29.44
CA VAL A 44 -13.85 -20.80 29.26
C VAL A 44 -14.42 -20.51 27.87
N VAL A 45 -13.77 -21.03 26.82
CA VAL A 45 -14.16 -20.77 25.43
C VAL A 45 -15.51 -21.36 25.07
N GLN A 46 -15.85 -22.57 25.55
CA GLN A 46 -17.12 -23.19 25.17
C GLN A 46 -18.34 -22.41 25.69
N PRO A 47 -18.44 -22.04 26.99
CA PRO A 47 -19.56 -21.25 27.48
C PRO A 47 -19.64 -19.84 26.87
N VAL A 48 -18.49 -19.18 26.66
CA VAL A 48 -18.44 -17.84 26.06
C VAL A 48 -18.90 -17.88 24.60
N LEU A 49 -18.40 -18.84 23.82
CA LEU A 49 -18.80 -19.00 22.42
C LEU A 49 -20.28 -19.37 22.30
N TRP A 50 -20.79 -20.25 23.16
CA TRP A 50 -22.22 -20.58 23.21
C TRP A 50 -23.08 -19.34 23.44
N ALA A 51 -22.73 -18.51 24.42
CA ALA A 51 -23.47 -17.29 24.73
C ALA A 51 -23.47 -16.31 23.54
N VAL A 52 -22.34 -16.18 22.83
CA VAL A 52 -22.23 -15.35 21.61
C VAL A 52 -23.08 -15.91 20.48
N MET A 53 -23.01 -17.22 20.19
CA MET A 53 -23.77 -17.85 19.09
C MET A 53 -25.28 -17.74 19.30
N VAL A 54 -25.77 -18.01 20.52
CA VAL A 54 -27.19 -17.84 20.87
C VAL A 54 -27.62 -16.38 20.69
N SER A 55 -26.80 -15.42 21.15
CA SER A 55 -27.12 -13.99 21.04
C SER A 55 -27.11 -13.49 19.59
N LEU A 56 -26.20 -14.00 18.75
CA LEU A 56 -26.15 -13.67 17.32
C LEU A 56 -27.37 -14.24 16.56
N ALA A 57 -27.84 -15.43 16.92
CA ALA A 57 -29.05 -16.00 16.33
C ALA A 57 -30.28 -15.11 16.59
N GLU A 58 -30.37 -14.53 17.79
CA GLU A 58 -31.44 -13.59 18.12
C GLU A 58 -31.32 -12.25 17.39
N VAL A 59 -30.10 -11.81 17.04
CA VAL A 59 -29.92 -10.65 16.15
C VAL A 59 -30.51 -10.90 14.76
N TRP A 60 -30.26 -12.07 14.17
CA TRP A 60 -30.87 -12.45 12.89
C TRP A 60 -32.40 -12.52 12.96
N ARG A 61 -32.94 -13.12 14.02
CA ARG A 61 -34.40 -13.14 14.27
C ARG A 61 -34.96 -11.74 14.44
N GLY A 62 -34.24 -10.88 15.15
CA GLY A 62 -34.59 -9.49 15.40
C GLY A 62 -34.80 -8.68 14.11
N VAL A 63 -34.12 -9.05 13.02
CA VAL A 63 -34.21 -8.42 11.70
C VAL A 63 -35.04 -9.24 10.70
N GLY A 64 -35.87 -10.18 11.17
CA GLY A 64 -36.83 -10.92 10.35
C GLY A 64 -36.32 -12.21 9.71
N VAL A 65 -35.04 -12.55 9.87
CA VAL A 65 -34.45 -13.78 9.33
C VAL A 65 -34.49 -14.87 10.40
N VAL A 66 -35.44 -15.80 10.26
CA VAL A 66 -35.61 -16.94 11.17
C VAL A 66 -35.24 -18.22 10.41
N GLY A 67 -34.38 -19.05 11.00
CA GLY A 67 -34.00 -20.32 10.38
C GLY A 67 -35.10 -21.37 10.50
N ASP A 68 -35.42 -22.05 9.40
CA ASP A 68 -36.33 -23.20 9.37
C ASP A 68 -35.65 -24.49 9.88
N VAL A 69 -34.34 -24.59 9.65
CA VAL A 69 -33.47 -25.68 10.08
C VAL A 69 -32.22 -25.10 10.74
N VAL A 70 -31.75 -25.73 11.80
CA VAL A 70 -30.48 -25.41 12.45
C VAL A 70 -29.62 -26.67 12.62
N VAL A 71 -28.32 -26.50 12.38
CA VAL A 71 -27.29 -27.52 12.56
C VAL A 71 -26.19 -26.89 13.41
N GLY A 72 -25.66 -27.61 14.40
CA GLY A 72 -24.52 -27.14 15.18
C GLY A 72 -23.39 -28.16 15.15
N HIS A 73 -22.15 -27.67 14.96
CA HIS A 73 -20.96 -28.52 14.90
C HIS A 73 -20.41 -28.77 16.30
N SER A 74 -20.34 -30.03 16.73
CA SER A 74 -19.85 -30.42 18.06
C SER A 74 -20.56 -29.61 19.18
N GLN A 75 -19.81 -28.86 20.00
CA GLN A 75 -20.39 -27.99 21.03
C GLN A 75 -21.38 -26.94 20.50
N GLY A 76 -21.27 -26.54 19.22
CA GLY A 76 -22.21 -25.62 18.58
C GLY A 76 -23.63 -26.18 18.52
N GLU A 77 -23.80 -27.49 18.64
CA GLU A 77 -25.11 -28.12 18.69
C GLU A 77 -25.90 -27.77 19.96
N ILE A 78 -25.22 -27.42 21.05
CA ILE A 78 -25.87 -26.92 22.28
C ILE A 78 -26.53 -25.57 22.01
N ALA A 79 -25.86 -24.68 21.27
CA ALA A 79 -26.45 -23.41 20.84
C ALA A 79 -27.59 -23.64 19.85
N ALA A 80 -27.42 -24.56 18.89
CA ALA A 80 -28.46 -24.94 17.94
C ALA A 80 -29.73 -25.46 18.64
N ALA A 81 -29.60 -26.26 19.70
CA ALA A 81 -30.73 -26.76 20.47
C ALA A 81 -31.49 -25.65 21.21
N VAL A 82 -30.79 -24.64 21.75
CA VAL A 82 -31.43 -23.46 22.36
C VAL A 82 -32.11 -22.61 21.30
N VAL A 83 -31.45 -22.37 20.16
CA VAL A 83 -32.03 -21.64 19.03
C VAL A 83 -33.26 -22.37 18.51
N ALA A 84 -33.24 -23.69 18.36
CA ALA A 84 -34.40 -24.48 17.98
C ALA A 84 -35.48 -24.55 19.08
N GLY A 85 -35.30 -23.91 20.24
CA GLY A 85 -36.24 -23.96 21.36
C GLY A 85 -36.39 -25.35 21.99
N ARG A 86 -35.52 -26.30 21.62
CA ARG A 86 -35.46 -27.66 22.17
C ARG A 86 -34.91 -27.66 23.59
N LEU A 87 -33.96 -26.77 23.86
CA LEU A 87 -33.49 -26.48 25.21
C LEU A 87 -33.85 -25.07 25.65
N SER A 88 -34.00 -24.91 26.96
CA SER A 88 -34.05 -23.60 27.60
C SER A 88 -32.67 -22.92 27.59
N VAL A 89 -32.62 -21.61 27.81
CA VAL A 89 -31.32 -20.92 27.96
C VAL A 89 -30.60 -21.46 29.20
N GLU A 90 -31.34 -21.78 30.27
CA GLU A 90 -30.82 -22.35 31.51
C GLU A 90 -30.26 -23.78 31.32
N ASP A 91 -30.96 -24.62 30.57
CA ASP A 91 -30.53 -25.99 30.26
C ASP A 91 -29.36 -25.98 29.27
N GLY A 92 -29.37 -25.09 28.28
CA GLY A 92 -28.23 -24.89 27.38
C GLY A 92 -26.97 -24.44 28.14
N ALA A 93 -27.12 -23.47 29.05
CA ALA A 93 -26.06 -22.99 29.93
C ALA A 93 -25.52 -24.10 30.83
N ARG A 94 -26.42 -24.90 31.41
CA ARG A 94 -26.07 -26.09 32.21
C ARG A 94 -25.27 -27.10 31.39
N VAL A 95 -25.75 -27.44 30.19
CA VAL A 95 -25.07 -28.40 29.30
C VAL A 95 -23.67 -27.90 28.94
N VAL A 96 -23.54 -26.67 28.42
CA VAL A 96 -22.24 -26.18 27.95
C VAL A 96 -21.22 -26.01 29.09
N ALA A 97 -21.64 -25.50 30.25
CA ALA A 97 -20.73 -25.24 31.36
C ALA A 97 -20.28 -26.53 32.05
N LEU A 98 -21.19 -27.49 32.29
CA LEU A 98 -20.84 -28.74 32.94
C LEU A 98 -20.05 -29.67 32.00
N ARG A 99 -20.39 -29.68 30.70
CA ARG A 99 -19.63 -30.38 29.66
C ARG A 99 -18.18 -29.89 29.59
N SER A 100 -18.00 -28.58 29.43
CA SER A 100 -16.68 -27.98 29.24
C SER A 100 -15.81 -28.12 30.50
N ARG A 101 -16.41 -28.06 31.70
CA ARG A 101 -15.73 -28.32 32.98
C ARG A 101 -15.28 -29.78 33.13
N ALA A 102 -16.06 -30.74 32.65
CA ALA A 102 -15.65 -32.14 32.66
C ALA A 102 -14.42 -32.38 31.79
N LEU A 103 -14.32 -31.70 30.65
CA LEU A 103 -13.20 -31.79 29.70
C LEU A 103 -11.85 -31.35 30.29
N ARG A 104 -11.82 -30.50 31.31
CA ARG A 104 -10.56 -30.17 32.02
C ARG A 104 -9.82 -31.40 32.54
N GLY A 105 -10.54 -32.48 32.87
CA GLY A 105 -9.93 -33.73 33.33
C GLY A 105 -9.20 -34.52 32.23
N LEU A 106 -9.37 -34.14 30.96
CA LEU A 106 -8.79 -34.80 29.79
C LEU A 106 -7.66 -33.99 29.12
N ALA A 107 -7.45 -32.75 29.58
CA ALA A 107 -6.45 -31.81 29.10
C ALA A 107 -5.03 -32.40 29.18
N GLY A 108 -4.18 -32.07 28.20
CA GLY A 108 -2.84 -32.60 27.99
C GLY A 108 -2.74 -34.06 27.52
N GLY A 109 -3.86 -34.78 27.34
CA GLY A 109 -3.87 -36.22 27.06
C GLY A 109 -4.18 -36.62 25.61
N GLY A 110 -4.56 -35.68 24.75
CA GLY A 110 -5.00 -35.98 23.38
C GLY A 110 -4.65 -34.88 22.39
N ALA A 111 -4.84 -35.18 21.11
CA ALA A 111 -4.67 -34.24 20.01
C ALA A 111 -5.73 -34.47 18.94
N MET A 112 -5.88 -33.49 18.05
CA MET A 112 -6.76 -33.56 16.89
C MET A 112 -6.09 -32.95 15.66
N ALA A 113 -6.44 -33.44 14.46
CA ALA A 113 -5.94 -32.89 13.21
C ALA A 113 -6.99 -32.94 12.10
N SER A 114 -7.01 -31.93 11.23
CA SER A 114 -7.79 -31.90 9.99
C SER A 114 -6.96 -32.44 8.83
N ILE A 115 -7.50 -33.42 8.12
CA ILE A 115 -6.90 -34.13 6.99
C ILE A 115 -7.71 -33.82 5.72
N GLY A 116 -7.00 -33.49 4.64
CA GLY A 116 -7.57 -33.12 3.33
C GLY A 116 -7.94 -34.31 2.44
N LEU A 117 -8.59 -35.33 2.97
CA LEU A 117 -8.97 -36.57 2.29
C LEU A 117 -10.42 -36.95 2.59
N ASP A 118 -10.94 -37.93 1.84
CA ASP A 118 -12.23 -38.54 2.15
C ASP A 118 -12.16 -39.49 3.36
N VAL A 119 -13.32 -39.83 3.92
CA VAL A 119 -13.38 -40.64 5.14
C VAL A 119 -12.82 -42.06 4.94
N ALA A 120 -13.04 -42.67 3.77
CA ALA A 120 -12.56 -44.02 3.49
C ALA A 120 -11.03 -44.04 3.34
N GLU A 121 -10.47 -43.00 2.72
CA GLU A 121 -9.03 -42.80 2.62
C GLU A 121 -8.41 -42.54 4.00
N VAL A 122 -9.02 -41.69 4.83
CA VAL A 122 -8.53 -41.41 6.18
C VAL A 122 -8.56 -42.67 7.05
N GLU A 123 -9.63 -43.46 7.01
CA GLU A 123 -9.75 -44.72 7.74
C GLU A 123 -8.61 -45.69 7.39
N GLY A 124 -8.16 -45.71 6.13
CA GLY A 124 -7.01 -46.50 5.69
C GLY A 124 -5.65 -46.03 6.25
N LEU A 125 -5.56 -44.79 6.75
CA LEU A 125 -4.33 -44.19 7.28
C LEU A 125 -4.21 -44.28 8.81
N LEU A 126 -5.30 -44.58 9.53
CA LEU A 126 -5.35 -44.49 10.98
C LEU A 126 -4.48 -45.56 11.68
N PRO A 127 -3.53 -45.17 12.54
CA PRO A 127 -2.88 -46.10 13.45
C PRO A 127 -3.82 -46.51 14.59
N GLU A 128 -3.44 -47.57 15.31
CA GLU A 128 -4.17 -48.01 16.50
C GLU A 128 -4.29 -46.88 17.53
N GLY A 129 -5.51 -46.68 18.07
CA GLY A 129 -5.79 -45.64 19.06
C GLY A 129 -6.10 -44.25 18.49
N VAL A 130 -6.19 -44.08 17.16
CA VAL A 130 -6.72 -42.85 16.52
C VAL A 130 -8.06 -43.17 15.87
N SER A 131 -9.01 -42.24 15.92
CA SER A 131 -10.34 -42.40 15.32
C SER A 131 -10.78 -41.14 14.58
N VAL A 132 -11.70 -41.29 13.64
CA VAL A 132 -12.39 -40.16 13.01
C VAL A 132 -13.22 -39.44 14.07
N ALA A 133 -13.00 -38.13 14.20
CA ALA A 133 -13.70 -37.25 15.12
C ALA A 133 -14.78 -36.41 14.43
N ALA A 134 -14.59 -36.04 13.17
CA ALA A 134 -15.60 -35.29 12.41
C ALA A 134 -15.46 -35.53 10.90
N ILE A 135 -16.60 -35.56 10.21
CA ILE A 135 -16.70 -35.59 8.75
C ILE A 135 -17.37 -34.27 8.34
N ASN A 136 -16.55 -33.27 7.99
CA ASN A 136 -17.03 -31.92 7.73
C ASN A 136 -17.42 -31.74 6.26
N ALA A 137 -16.66 -32.31 5.34
CA ALA A 137 -16.90 -32.30 3.90
C ALA A 137 -16.18 -33.49 3.23
N PRO A 138 -16.47 -33.81 1.96
CA PRO A 138 -15.83 -34.93 1.24
C PRO A 138 -14.30 -34.93 1.25
N GLY A 139 -13.66 -33.76 1.34
CA GLY A 139 -12.19 -33.63 1.46
C GLY A 139 -11.73 -32.97 2.76
N GLN A 140 -12.53 -33.07 3.82
CA GLN A 140 -12.22 -32.46 5.11
C GLN A 140 -12.70 -33.33 6.27
N VAL A 141 -11.81 -34.20 6.75
CA VAL A 141 -12.05 -35.12 7.87
C VAL A 141 -11.16 -34.71 9.04
N VAL A 142 -11.66 -34.82 10.27
CA VAL A 142 -10.90 -34.58 11.49
C VAL A 142 -10.66 -35.91 12.18
N VAL A 143 -9.42 -36.14 12.63
CA VAL A 143 -9.03 -37.31 13.43
C VAL A 143 -8.67 -36.86 14.85
N SER A 144 -8.82 -37.77 15.80
CA SER A 144 -8.48 -37.55 17.21
C SER A 144 -7.89 -38.79 17.86
N GLY A 145 -7.03 -38.60 18.88
CA GLY A 145 -6.39 -39.70 19.60
C GLY A 145 -5.16 -39.23 20.38
N PRO A 146 -4.27 -40.15 20.78
CA PRO A 146 -2.99 -39.80 21.40
C PRO A 146 -2.15 -38.88 20.51
N PRO A 147 -1.42 -37.90 21.06
CA PRO A 147 -0.65 -36.93 20.27
C PRO A 147 0.32 -37.57 19.26
N SER A 148 0.99 -38.66 19.65
CA SER A 148 1.90 -39.40 18.78
C SER A 148 1.19 -40.08 17.61
N GLY A 149 -0.03 -40.61 17.82
CA GLY A 149 -0.82 -41.24 16.78
C GLY A 149 -1.33 -40.21 15.77
N VAL A 150 -1.83 -39.07 16.24
CA VAL A 150 -2.28 -37.97 15.36
C VAL A 150 -1.11 -37.40 14.56
N ALA A 151 0.07 -37.21 15.18
CA ALA A 151 1.27 -36.77 14.48
C ALA A 151 1.70 -37.75 13.36
N GLN A 152 1.56 -39.07 13.57
CA GLN A 152 1.82 -40.06 12.53
C GLN A 152 0.86 -39.95 11.35
N VAL A 153 -0.43 -39.69 11.60
CA VAL A 153 -1.41 -39.46 10.52
C VAL A 153 -1.05 -38.22 9.71
N CYS A 154 -0.68 -37.12 10.38
CA CYS A 154 -0.23 -35.90 9.69
C CYS A 154 1.01 -36.14 8.83
N ALA A 155 2.03 -36.80 9.37
CA ALA A 155 3.27 -37.09 8.64
C ALA A 155 3.00 -37.95 7.39
N ARG A 156 2.17 -39.00 7.49
CA ARG A 156 1.79 -39.85 6.34
C ARG A 156 1.02 -39.09 5.26
N ALA A 157 0.13 -38.18 5.67
CA ALA A 157 -0.58 -37.31 4.74
C ALA A 157 0.38 -36.35 4.03
N GLU A 158 1.28 -35.70 4.77
CA GLU A 158 2.26 -34.77 4.21
C GLU A 158 3.25 -35.46 3.26
N GLU A 159 3.70 -36.68 3.57
CA GLU A 159 4.55 -37.50 2.68
C GLU A 159 3.90 -37.79 1.32
N THR A 160 2.57 -37.80 1.25
CA THR A 160 1.81 -38.02 0.01
C THR A 160 1.30 -36.73 -0.62
N GLY A 161 1.74 -35.57 -0.14
CA GLY A 161 1.34 -34.26 -0.64
C GLY A 161 -0.08 -33.83 -0.21
N VAL A 162 -0.68 -34.52 0.76
CA VAL A 162 -2.00 -34.24 1.29
C VAL A 162 -1.90 -33.22 2.41
N ARG A 163 -2.78 -32.21 2.40
CA ARG A 163 -2.87 -31.20 3.45
C ARG A 163 -3.30 -31.83 4.77
N ALA A 164 -2.46 -31.71 5.80
CA ALA A 164 -2.79 -32.01 7.20
C ALA A 164 -2.52 -30.79 8.09
N ARG A 165 -3.35 -30.57 9.11
CA ARG A 165 -3.16 -29.46 10.05
C ARG A 165 -3.62 -29.85 11.45
N LEU A 166 -2.74 -29.71 12.45
CA LEU A 166 -3.10 -29.86 13.85
C LEU A 166 -4.14 -28.81 14.26
N ILE A 167 -5.12 -29.24 15.05
CA ILE A 167 -6.11 -28.39 15.69
C ILE A 167 -5.62 -28.10 17.10
N GLU A 168 -5.67 -26.83 17.50
CA GLU A 168 -5.18 -26.36 18.78
C GLU A 168 -6.12 -26.78 19.93
N VAL A 169 -5.98 -28.04 20.33
CA VAL A 169 -6.66 -28.68 21.46
C VAL A 169 -5.73 -29.71 22.08
N ASP A 170 -5.76 -29.83 23.40
CA ASP A 170 -4.88 -30.71 24.18
C ASP A 170 -5.62 -31.96 24.70
N TYR A 171 -6.81 -32.24 24.17
CA TYR A 171 -7.61 -33.43 24.44
C TYR A 171 -8.23 -33.96 23.14
N ALA A 172 -8.54 -35.26 23.10
CA ALA A 172 -9.19 -35.90 21.97
C ALA A 172 -10.71 -35.91 22.17
N SER A 173 -11.41 -34.91 21.63
CA SER A 173 -12.88 -34.94 21.55
C SER A 173 -13.35 -35.95 20.50
N HIS A 174 -14.58 -36.47 20.67
CA HIS A 174 -15.14 -37.49 19.78
C HIS A 174 -14.30 -38.79 19.70
N HIS A 175 -13.61 -39.10 20.81
CA HIS A 175 -12.71 -40.24 20.96
C HIS A 175 -13.04 -41.04 22.23
N ALA A 176 -12.54 -42.28 22.33
CA ALA A 176 -12.65 -43.12 23.52
C ALA A 176 -12.13 -42.45 24.81
N GLN A 177 -11.24 -41.46 24.70
CA GLN A 177 -10.77 -40.67 25.84
C GLN A 177 -11.93 -40.00 26.62
N VAL A 178 -13.03 -39.67 25.93
CA VAL A 178 -14.22 -39.05 26.53
C VAL A 178 -14.97 -39.99 27.49
N GLU A 179 -14.81 -41.31 27.37
CA GLU A 179 -15.46 -42.29 28.26
C GLU A 179 -15.06 -42.08 29.72
N ALA A 180 -13.87 -41.51 29.98
CA ALA A 180 -13.40 -41.18 31.33
C ALA A 180 -14.26 -40.13 32.05
N VAL A 181 -15.11 -39.38 31.32
CA VAL A 181 -16.03 -38.38 31.90
C VAL A 181 -17.51 -38.77 31.75
N GLU A 182 -17.80 -39.98 31.26
CA GLU A 182 -19.16 -40.45 30.97
C GLU A 182 -20.10 -40.37 32.19
N GLU A 183 -19.74 -41.06 33.28
CA GLU A 183 -20.58 -41.15 34.48
C GLU A 183 -20.86 -39.75 35.07
N ARG A 184 -19.82 -38.91 35.07
CA ARG A 184 -19.92 -37.52 35.55
C ARG A 184 -20.90 -36.71 34.70
N LEU A 185 -20.77 -36.77 33.37
CA LEU A 185 -21.63 -36.01 32.47
C LEU A 185 -23.09 -36.45 32.56
N ARG A 186 -23.35 -37.77 32.52
CA ARG A 186 -24.73 -38.29 32.64
C ARG A 186 -25.37 -37.89 33.96
N SER A 187 -24.63 -37.95 35.06
CA SER A 187 -25.10 -37.54 36.39
C SER A 187 -25.35 -36.03 36.48
N GLU A 188 -24.39 -35.20 36.04
CA GLU A 188 -24.49 -33.74 36.08
C GLU A 188 -25.60 -33.19 35.15
N LEU A 189 -25.93 -33.90 34.06
CA LEU A 189 -26.93 -33.51 33.05
C LEU A 189 -28.28 -34.23 33.16
N ALA A 190 -28.49 -35.11 34.14
CA ALA A 190 -29.74 -35.88 34.29
C ALA A 190 -31.03 -35.04 34.42
N GLY A 191 -30.92 -33.74 34.73
CA GLY A 191 -32.06 -32.83 34.86
C GLY A 191 -32.34 -31.97 33.62
N VAL A 192 -31.62 -32.17 32.52
CA VAL A 192 -31.84 -31.46 31.25
C VAL A 192 -33.09 -32.02 30.58
N VAL A 193 -33.99 -31.14 30.14
CA VAL A 193 -35.28 -31.54 29.55
C VAL A 193 -35.38 -31.01 28.12
N ASP A 194 -35.61 -31.94 27.19
CA ASP A 194 -36.02 -31.60 25.83
C ASP A 194 -37.46 -31.07 25.81
N ARG A 195 -37.64 -29.85 25.32
CA ARG A 195 -38.92 -29.16 25.26
C ARG A 195 -39.78 -29.55 24.05
N GLY A 196 -39.25 -30.38 23.15
CA GLY A 196 -39.94 -30.85 21.95
C GLY A 196 -39.99 -29.80 20.83
N SER A 197 -40.59 -30.16 19.70
CA SER A 197 -40.59 -29.41 18.43
C SER A 197 -41.46 -28.15 18.37
N GLY A 198 -41.88 -27.60 19.51
CA GLY A 198 -42.87 -26.53 19.61
C GLY A 198 -42.48 -25.15 19.03
N SER A 199 -41.20 -24.95 18.66
CA SER A 199 -40.69 -23.69 18.08
C SER A 199 -40.89 -23.58 16.57
N GLY A 200 -41.14 -24.70 15.88
CA GLY A 200 -41.18 -24.77 14.41
C GLY A 200 -39.82 -24.82 13.71
N VAL A 201 -38.69 -24.68 14.42
CA VAL A 201 -37.34 -24.80 13.86
C VAL A 201 -36.83 -26.23 14.02
N VAL A 202 -36.46 -26.88 12.91
CA VAL A 202 -35.96 -28.26 12.91
C VAL A 202 -34.48 -28.28 13.31
N LEU A 203 -34.13 -29.03 14.35
CA LEU A 203 -32.74 -29.33 14.69
C LEU A 203 -32.32 -30.62 13.96
N VAL A 204 -31.24 -30.56 13.16
CA VAL A 204 -30.60 -31.76 12.60
C VAL A 204 -29.36 -32.08 13.42
N SER A 205 -29.33 -33.27 14.00
CA SER A 205 -28.24 -33.75 14.85
C SER A 205 -26.99 -34.02 14.03
N THR A 206 -25.82 -33.60 14.54
CA THR A 206 -24.54 -34.04 13.97
C THR A 206 -24.04 -35.36 14.54
N VAL A 207 -24.76 -35.97 15.48
CA VAL A 207 -24.48 -37.34 15.97
C VAL A 207 -25.10 -38.36 15.02
N THR A 208 -26.32 -38.11 14.53
CA THR A 208 -27.06 -39.05 13.68
C THR A 208 -27.12 -38.62 12.21
N GLY A 209 -26.83 -37.35 11.91
CA GLY A 209 -27.04 -36.76 10.57
C GLY A 209 -28.52 -36.56 10.20
N GLN A 210 -29.45 -36.74 11.16
CA GLN A 210 -30.90 -36.75 10.94
C GLN A 210 -31.63 -35.72 11.84
N PRO A 211 -32.88 -35.34 11.50
CA PRO A 211 -33.69 -34.49 12.36
C PRO A 211 -33.93 -35.12 13.74
N VAL A 212 -33.81 -34.32 14.80
CA VAL A 212 -34.00 -34.77 16.19
C VAL A 212 -35.48 -34.99 16.51
N LEU A 213 -35.79 -36.12 17.14
CA LEU A 213 -37.15 -36.46 17.60
C LEU A 213 -37.42 -35.96 19.01
N ASP A 214 -38.69 -35.76 19.37
CA ASP A 214 -39.09 -35.27 20.70
C ASP A 214 -38.59 -36.19 21.82
N GLY A 215 -37.86 -35.61 22.79
CA GLY A 215 -37.34 -36.31 23.95
C GLY A 215 -35.93 -36.87 23.79
N GLU A 216 -35.28 -36.66 22.64
CA GLU A 216 -33.94 -37.20 22.38
C GLU A 216 -32.79 -36.37 23.00
N LEU A 217 -32.98 -35.09 23.35
CA LEU A 217 -31.90 -34.23 23.86
C LEU A 217 -31.68 -34.29 25.38
N ASP A 218 -31.55 -35.50 25.92
CA ASP A 218 -31.30 -35.75 27.34
C ASP A 218 -29.80 -35.76 27.71
N GLY A 219 -29.48 -36.03 28.98
CA GLY A 219 -28.09 -36.12 29.44
C GLY A 219 -27.26 -37.22 28.73
N ASP A 220 -27.92 -38.28 28.27
CA ASP A 220 -27.28 -39.38 27.56
C ASP A 220 -26.89 -38.94 26.14
N TYR A 221 -27.75 -38.16 25.50
CA TYR A 221 -27.46 -37.54 24.21
C TYR A 221 -26.26 -36.61 24.26
N TRP A 222 -26.18 -35.72 25.26
CA TRP A 222 -25.07 -34.76 25.34
C TRP A 222 -23.72 -35.43 25.63
N TYR A 223 -23.71 -36.59 26.29
CA TYR A 223 -22.53 -37.44 26.35
C TYR A 223 -22.18 -38.01 24.97
N ARG A 224 -23.16 -38.61 24.26
CA ARG A 224 -22.95 -39.14 22.89
C ARG A 224 -22.44 -38.06 21.94
N ASN A 225 -23.00 -36.85 22.00
CA ASN A 225 -22.56 -35.70 21.22
C ASN A 225 -21.09 -35.32 21.46
N LEU A 226 -20.55 -35.58 22.66
CA LEU A 226 -19.13 -35.37 22.94
C LEU A 226 -18.25 -36.57 22.54
N ARG A 227 -18.80 -37.78 22.57
CA ARG A 227 -18.07 -39.05 22.38
C ARG A 227 -18.06 -39.55 20.94
N GLU A 228 -19.16 -39.42 20.21
CA GLU A 228 -19.34 -39.95 18.86
C GLU A 228 -18.89 -38.95 17.79
N PRO A 229 -18.49 -39.40 16.59
CA PRO A 229 -18.03 -38.50 15.53
C PRO A 229 -19.08 -37.48 15.09
N VAL A 230 -18.64 -36.30 14.68
CA VAL A 230 -19.50 -35.22 14.14
C VAL A 230 -19.76 -35.46 12.65
N LEU A 231 -20.97 -35.89 12.30
CA LEU A 231 -21.46 -36.11 10.94
C LEU A 231 -22.02 -34.81 10.31
N PHE A 232 -21.19 -33.76 10.28
CA PHE A 232 -21.62 -32.45 9.79
C PHE A 232 -22.01 -32.46 8.30
N ALA A 233 -21.24 -33.15 7.46
CA ALA A 233 -21.57 -33.29 6.04
C ALA A 233 -22.95 -33.92 5.83
N ASP A 234 -23.29 -34.95 6.59
CA ASP A 234 -24.59 -35.62 6.47
C ASP A 234 -25.73 -34.75 7.00
N ALA A 235 -25.51 -34.03 8.12
CA ALA A 235 -26.50 -33.08 8.63
C ALA A 235 -26.82 -31.96 7.62
N VAL A 236 -25.80 -31.46 6.91
CA VAL A 236 -25.95 -30.45 5.84
C VAL A 236 -26.69 -31.04 4.64
N ARG A 237 -26.35 -32.28 4.22
CA ARG A 237 -27.07 -32.98 3.14
C ARG A 237 -28.55 -33.19 3.49
N THR A 238 -28.85 -33.56 4.74
CA THR A 238 -30.22 -33.67 5.25
C THR A 238 -30.95 -32.33 5.17
N ALA A 239 -30.34 -31.24 5.65
CA ALA A 239 -30.93 -29.90 5.55
C ALA A 239 -31.18 -29.47 4.08
N HIS A 240 -30.25 -29.78 3.17
CA HIS A 240 -30.41 -29.52 1.75
C HIS A 240 -31.52 -30.38 1.11
N ALA A 241 -31.61 -31.66 1.46
CA ALA A 241 -32.64 -32.59 1.01
C ALA A 241 -34.05 -32.20 1.48
N LEU A 242 -34.15 -31.49 2.62
CA LEU A 242 -35.39 -30.87 3.10
C LEU A 242 -35.82 -29.63 2.28
N GLY A 243 -35.03 -29.20 1.30
CA GLY A 243 -35.36 -28.12 0.36
C GLY A 243 -34.71 -26.78 0.67
N HIS A 244 -33.87 -26.69 1.70
CA HIS A 244 -33.21 -25.43 2.06
C HIS A 244 -32.01 -25.13 1.14
N ARG A 245 -31.83 -23.85 0.79
CA ARG A 245 -30.82 -23.40 -0.20
C ARG A 245 -29.96 -22.23 0.26
N ALA A 246 -30.35 -21.52 1.32
CA ALA A 246 -29.54 -20.47 1.94
C ALA A 246 -29.10 -20.91 3.33
N PHE A 247 -27.80 -20.84 3.61
CA PHE A 247 -27.19 -21.26 4.86
C PHE A 247 -26.43 -20.08 5.47
N VAL A 248 -26.69 -19.79 6.74
CA VAL A 248 -26.04 -18.69 7.48
C VAL A 248 -25.24 -19.28 8.63
N GLU A 249 -23.92 -19.12 8.62
CA GLU A 249 -23.08 -19.48 9.77
C GLU A 249 -23.22 -18.42 10.88
N VAL A 250 -23.78 -18.84 12.03
CA VAL A 250 -24.02 -17.98 13.19
C VAL A 250 -22.87 -18.10 14.19
N SER A 251 -21.79 -17.38 13.92
CA SER A 251 -20.53 -17.44 14.68
C SER A 251 -19.82 -16.08 14.71
N PRO A 252 -18.89 -15.86 15.66
CA PRO A 252 -18.02 -14.67 15.67
C PRO A 252 -17.02 -14.63 14.50
N HIS A 253 -16.79 -15.76 13.83
CA HIS A 253 -15.95 -15.86 12.63
C HIS A 253 -16.31 -17.14 11.83
N PRO A 254 -16.42 -17.07 10.49
CA PRO A 254 -16.73 -18.25 9.68
C PRO A 254 -15.58 -19.28 9.69
N VAL A 255 -15.89 -20.49 10.15
CA VAL A 255 -14.96 -21.63 10.12
C VAL A 255 -15.52 -22.79 9.29
N LEU A 256 -16.84 -22.86 9.12
CA LEU A 256 -17.55 -23.95 8.44
C LEU A 256 -17.96 -23.62 7.00
N ASN A 257 -17.90 -22.34 6.60
CA ASN A 257 -18.29 -21.91 5.25
C ASN A 257 -17.69 -22.75 4.11
N LEU A 258 -16.39 -23.07 4.18
CA LEU A 258 -15.73 -23.86 3.14
C LEU A 258 -16.25 -25.31 3.12
N ALA A 259 -16.48 -25.90 4.29
CA ALA A 259 -17.05 -27.24 4.42
C ALA A 259 -18.48 -27.28 3.87
N LEU A 260 -19.30 -26.30 4.26
CA LEU A 260 -20.67 -26.10 3.78
C LEU A 260 -20.71 -25.98 2.25
N ALA A 261 -19.89 -25.10 1.67
CA ALA A 261 -19.82 -24.92 0.23
C ALA A 261 -19.40 -26.21 -0.49
N GLY A 262 -18.43 -26.95 0.05
CA GLY A 262 -17.99 -28.24 -0.50
C GLY A 262 -19.08 -29.31 -0.51
N VAL A 263 -19.82 -29.46 0.59
CA VAL A 263 -20.94 -30.42 0.69
C VAL A 263 -22.09 -30.07 -0.26
N LEU A 264 -22.42 -28.79 -0.36
CA LEU A 264 -23.51 -28.31 -1.23
C LEU A 264 -23.15 -28.45 -2.71
N ALA A 265 -21.90 -28.16 -3.09
CA ALA A 265 -21.43 -28.30 -4.47
C ALA A 265 -21.44 -29.77 -4.94
N GLU A 266 -21.20 -30.74 -4.06
CA GLU A 266 -21.34 -32.16 -4.37
C GLU A 266 -22.81 -32.57 -4.51
N SER A 267 -23.67 -32.07 -3.63
CA SER A 267 -25.07 -32.49 -3.54
C SER A 267 -25.94 -31.93 -4.67
N ASP A 268 -25.61 -30.73 -5.16
CA ASP A 268 -26.38 -30.04 -6.20
C ASP A 268 -25.47 -29.12 -7.04
N PRO A 269 -24.67 -29.69 -7.98
CA PRO A 269 -23.63 -28.96 -8.72
C PRO A 269 -24.16 -27.82 -9.60
N GLU A 270 -25.45 -27.86 -9.97
CA GLU A 270 -26.12 -26.83 -10.77
C GLU A 270 -26.92 -25.84 -9.93
N ALA A 271 -27.09 -26.06 -8.62
CA ALA A 271 -27.90 -25.17 -7.80
C ALA A 271 -27.16 -24.00 -7.18
N GLU A 272 -27.92 -22.92 -7.06
CA GLU A 272 -27.55 -21.66 -6.47
C GLU A 272 -27.53 -21.67 -4.93
N ALA A 273 -27.09 -22.75 -4.26
CA ALA A 273 -27.02 -22.73 -2.80
C ALA A 273 -26.06 -21.63 -2.32
N ARG A 274 -26.48 -20.83 -1.33
CA ARG A 274 -25.76 -19.64 -0.86
C ARG A 274 -25.29 -19.84 0.57
N VAL A 275 -23.99 -19.62 0.79
CA VAL A 275 -23.35 -19.72 2.10
C VAL A 275 -22.97 -18.32 2.58
N LEU A 276 -23.55 -17.91 3.70
CA LEU A 276 -23.38 -16.63 4.36
C LEU A 276 -22.78 -16.82 5.75
N HIS A 277 -22.31 -15.75 6.37
CA HIS A 277 -21.76 -15.76 7.73
C HIS A 277 -22.18 -14.53 8.50
N THR A 278 -22.16 -14.60 9.83
CA THR A 278 -22.63 -13.50 10.69
C THR A 278 -21.55 -12.44 10.90
N LEU A 279 -20.47 -12.80 11.60
CA LEU A 279 -19.34 -11.93 11.87
C LEU A 279 -18.06 -12.52 11.28
N ARG A 280 -16.99 -11.72 11.22
CA ARG A 280 -15.67 -12.15 10.78
C ARG A 280 -14.64 -11.48 11.68
N ARG A 281 -13.66 -12.25 12.17
CA ARG A 281 -12.51 -11.70 12.90
C ARG A 281 -11.87 -10.57 12.11
N ASP A 282 -11.31 -9.60 12.82
CA ASP A 282 -10.56 -8.47 12.23
C ASP A 282 -11.44 -7.61 11.29
N GLN A 283 -12.76 -7.59 11.52
CA GLN A 283 -13.75 -6.74 10.87
C GLN A 283 -14.69 -6.14 11.95
N PRO A 284 -15.12 -4.87 11.85
CA PRO A 284 -16.07 -4.26 12.76
C PRO A 284 -17.39 -5.00 12.67
N GLU A 285 -17.85 -5.46 13.82
CA GLU A 285 -19.02 -6.32 13.91
C GLU A 285 -20.30 -5.67 13.39
N PRO A 286 -20.57 -4.36 13.61
CA PRO A 286 -21.76 -3.71 13.06
C PRO A 286 -21.77 -3.63 11.52
N GLU A 287 -20.63 -3.28 10.92
CA GLU A 287 -20.50 -3.16 9.47
C GLU A 287 -20.55 -4.54 8.80
N GLN A 288 -19.83 -5.50 9.37
CA GLN A 288 -19.86 -6.88 8.89
C GLN A 288 -21.26 -7.46 8.98
N LEU A 289 -21.99 -7.24 10.08
CA LEU A 289 -23.38 -7.67 10.19
C LEU A 289 -24.25 -7.02 9.09
N LEU A 290 -24.12 -5.72 8.84
CA LEU A 290 -24.86 -5.05 7.75
C LEU A 290 -24.52 -5.63 6.37
N ARG A 291 -23.25 -5.96 6.10
CA ARG A 291 -22.84 -6.65 4.87
C ARG A 291 -23.50 -8.03 4.76
N SER A 292 -23.54 -8.78 5.86
CA SER A 292 -24.19 -10.09 5.92
C SER A 292 -25.70 -10.00 5.71
N LEU A 293 -26.37 -8.99 6.26
CA LEU A 293 -27.78 -8.70 6.01
C LEU A 293 -28.04 -8.29 4.55
N GLY A 294 -27.15 -7.47 3.98
CA GLY A 294 -27.20 -7.13 2.56
C GLY A 294 -27.07 -8.35 1.65
N ALA A 295 -26.11 -9.22 1.94
CA ALA A 295 -25.93 -10.47 1.21
C ALA A 295 -27.11 -11.45 1.41
N ALA A 296 -27.69 -11.49 2.61
CA ALA A 296 -28.91 -12.24 2.88
C ALA A 296 -30.10 -11.73 2.03
N TRP A 297 -30.25 -10.41 1.95
CA TRP A 297 -31.29 -9.77 1.13
C TRP A 297 -31.14 -10.08 -0.36
N THR A 298 -29.93 -10.04 -0.91
CA THR A 298 -29.70 -10.30 -2.35
C THR A 298 -29.96 -11.75 -2.75
N VAL A 299 -29.94 -12.69 -1.80
CA VAL A 299 -30.28 -14.10 -2.03
C VAL A 299 -31.73 -14.42 -1.66
N GLY A 300 -32.54 -13.39 -1.38
CA GLY A 300 -33.98 -13.51 -1.16
C GLY A 300 -34.41 -13.79 0.28
N LEU A 301 -33.52 -13.64 1.27
CA LEU A 301 -33.91 -13.76 2.67
C LEU A 301 -34.67 -12.51 3.15
N PRO A 302 -35.68 -12.68 4.04
CA PRO A 302 -36.61 -11.62 4.40
C PRO A 302 -36.03 -10.66 5.45
N VAL A 303 -35.04 -9.86 5.08
CA VAL A 303 -34.45 -8.84 5.98
C VAL A 303 -35.42 -7.67 6.16
N GLU A 304 -35.89 -7.47 7.39
CA GLU A 304 -36.73 -6.33 7.80
C GLU A 304 -35.87 -5.06 7.98
N TRP A 305 -35.53 -4.40 6.88
CA TRP A 305 -34.68 -3.18 6.87
C TRP A 305 -35.19 -2.05 7.76
N SER A 306 -36.50 -1.97 8.02
CA SER A 306 -37.09 -0.99 8.96
C SER A 306 -36.60 -1.15 10.40
N ARG A 307 -36.08 -2.32 10.78
CA ARG A 307 -35.48 -2.59 12.10
C ARG A 307 -33.97 -2.36 12.14
N VAL A 308 -33.34 -2.18 10.97
CA VAL A 308 -31.90 -2.06 10.79
C VAL A 308 -31.49 -0.61 10.53
N LEU A 309 -32.26 0.11 9.69
CA LEU A 309 -31.95 1.47 9.28
C LEU A 309 -32.62 2.50 10.21
N PRO A 310 -31.90 3.56 10.65
CA PRO A 310 -32.47 4.60 11.48
C PRO A 310 -33.42 5.53 10.70
N GLY A 311 -34.65 5.72 11.18
CA GLY A 311 -35.59 6.75 10.70
C GLY A 311 -36.47 6.36 9.50
N LYS A 312 -37.02 7.37 8.80
CA LYS A 312 -37.92 7.22 7.62
C LYS A 312 -37.18 6.78 6.34
N ALA A 313 -36.15 5.94 6.45
CA ALA A 313 -35.50 5.37 5.28
C ALA A 313 -36.50 4.40 4.63
N GLU A 314 -37.13 4.82 3.52
CA GLU A 314 -38.02 3.96 2.76
C GLU A 314 -37.18 3.03 1.88
N PRO A 315 -37.28 1.70 2.05
CA PRO A 315 -36.68 0.76 1.12
C PRO A 315 -37.26 1.02 -0.27
N VAL A 316 -36.43 1.43 -1.21
CA VAL A 316 -36.84 1.60 -2.61
C VAL A 316 -36.62 0.28 -3.31
N GLU A 317 -37.66 -0.28 -3.92
CA GLU A 317 -37.50 -1.46 -4.77
C GLU A 317 -36.60 -1.11 -5.95
N LEU A 318 -35.49 -1.84 -6.09
CA LEU A 318 -34.71 -1.80 -7.31
C LEU A 318 -35.51 -2.51 -8.41
N PRO A 319 -35.53 -1.99 -9.65
CA PRO A 319 -36.25 -2.64 -10.73
C PRO A 319 -35.78 -4.10 -10.91
N THR A 320 -36.66 -5.07 -10.68
CA THR A 320 -36.36 -6.50 -10.76
C THR A 320 -36.44 -7.04 -12.21
N TYR A 321 -36.60 -6.16 -13.20
CA TYR A 321 -36.86 -6.53 -14.60
C TYR A 321 -35.59 -6.42 -15.47
N ALA A 322 -35.15 -7.54 -16.03
CA ALA A 322 -34.13 -7.55 -17.07
C ALA A 322 -34.71 -6.93 -18.37
N PHE A 323 -34.25 -5.73 -18.71
CA PHE A 323 -34.48 -4.99 -19.96
C PHE A 323 -35.94 -4.51 -20.24
N GLN A 324 -36.24 -3.29 -19.80
CA GLN A 324 -37.08 -2.37 -20.59
C GLN A 324 -36.37 -1.03 -20.78
N ARG A 325 -35.95 -0.76 -22.01
CA ARG A 325 -35.28 0.49 -22.43
C ARG A 325 -36.30 1.62 -22.60
N GLN A 326 -36.77 2.22 -21.51
CA GLN A 326 -37.47 3.50 -21.59
C GLN A 326 -36.94 4.48 -20.53
N ARG A 327 -36.61 5.70 -20.98
CA ARG A 327 -36.13 6.79 -20.13
C ARG A 327 -37.31 7.37 -19.35
N TYR A 328 -37.22 7.34 -18.03
CA TYR A 328 -38.11 8.09 -17.14
C TYR A 328 -37.29 9.21 -16.48
N TRP A 329 -37.77 10.45 -16.55
CA TRP A 329 -37.14 11.59 -15.88
C TRP A 329 -37.92 11.89 -14.60
N LEU A 330 -37.25 11.88 -13.46
CA LEU A 330 -37.75 12.50 -12.23
C LEU A 330 -37.20 13.92 -12.17
N ASP A 331 -38.09 14.91 -12.20
CA ASP A 331 -37.74 16.32 -12.05
C ASP A 331 -37.42 16.62 -10.57
N ALA A 332 -36.13 16.71 -10.23
CA ALA A 332 -35.65 17.32 -8.99
C ALA A 332 -34.34 18.10 -9.25
N PRO A 333 -34.14 19.30 -8.65
CA PRO A 333 -33.03 20.18 -9.00
C PRO A 333 -31.74 19.85 -8.23
N GLY A 334 -30.71 19.47 -9.00
CA GLY A 334 -29.30 19.82 -8.83
C GLY A 334 -28.63 19.65 -7.46
N GLN A 335 -28.16 18.44 -7.17
CA GLN A 335 -26.89 18.22 -6.45
C GLN A 335 -26.18 17.03 -7.11
N ALA A 336 -24.91 17.24 -7.45
CA ALA A 336 -24.07 16.28 -8.17
C ALA A 336 -23.81 15.04 -7.30
N THR A 337 -24.35 13.90 -7.71
CA THR A 337 -23.97 12.58 -7.20
C THR A 337 -23.98 11.56 -8.33
N ASP A 338 -22.88 10.81 -8.38
CA ASP A 338 -22.65 9.50 -8.97
C ASP A 338 -23.14 9.28 -10.42
N VAL A 339 -22.19 9.35 -11.35
CA VAL A 339 -22.32 8.70 -12.64
C VAL A 339 -22.21 7.19 -12.42
N PRO A 340 -23.27 6.39 -12.68
CA PRO A 340 -23.14 4.95 -12.71
C PRO A 340 -22.29 4.57 -13.93
N VAL A 341 -21.28 3.72 -13.73
CA VAL A 341 -20.59 3.03 -14.82
C VAL A 341 -21.63 2.18 -15.55
N ALA A 342 -22.06 2.66 -16.72
CA ALA A 342 -23.06 1.99 -17.54
C ALA A 342 -22.50 0.67 -18.07
N ALA A 343 -23.36 -0.36 -18.12
CA ALA A 343 -23.07 -1.61 -18.83
C ALA A 343 -22.76 -1.29 -20.31
N GLY A 344 -21.48 -1.28 -20.65
CA GLY A 344 -20.96 -0.89 -21.96
C GLY A 344 -19.56 -0.27 -21.96
N THR A 345 -18.96 0.05 -20.80
CA THR A 345 -17.61 0.65 -20.74
C THR A 345 -16.56 -0.25 -21.37
N SER A 346 -15.79 0.31 -22.30
CA SER A 346 -14.64 -0.35 -22.90
C SER A 346 -13.57 -0.62 -21.83
N VAL A 347 -12.66 -1.56 -22.06
CA VAL A 347 -11.56 -1.84 -21.11
C VAL A 347 -10.73 -0.58 -20.80
N HIS A 348 -10.60 0.34 -21.74
CA HIS A 348 -9.83 1.57 -21.57
C HIS A 348 -10.58 2.65 -20.77
N ASP A 349 -11.91 2.65 -20.71
CA ASP A 349 -12.68 3.61 -19.88
C ASP A 349 -12.31 3.51 -18.39
N ALA A 350 -12.09 2.28 -17.90
CA ALA A 350 -11.68 2.01 -16.52
C ALA A 350 -10.25 2.47 -16.21
N TRP A 351 -9.44 2.79 -17.23
CA TRP A 351 -8.06 3.24 -17.09
C TRP A 351 -7.93 4.76 -17.08
N ARG A 352 -9.02 5.51 -17.30
CA ARG A 352 -8.99 6.96 -17.46
C ARG A 352 -9.14 7.66 -16.13
N TYR A 353 -8.20 8.56 -15.84
CA TYR A 353 -8.17 9.40 -14.66
C TYR A 353 -7.95 10.86 -15.04
N ARG A 354 -8.34 11.76 -14.14
CA ARG A 354 -8.06 13.19 -14.20
C ARG A 354 -7.64 13.72 -12.83
N VAL A 355 -7.02 14.88 -12.84
CA VAL A 355 -6.74 15.64 -11.62
C VAL A 355 -7.94 16.50 -11.28
N GLY A 356 -8.51 16.30 -10.10
CA GLY A 356 -9.56 17.12 -9.53
C GLY A 356 -9.04 18.03 -8.41
N TRP A 357 -9.80 19.08 -8.11
CA TRP A 357 -9.52 20.01 -7.02
C TRP A 357 -10.75 20.14 -6.13
N THR A 358 -10.68 19.58 -4.94
CA THR A 358 -11.79 19.57 -3.97
C THR A 358 -11.67 20.79 -3.06
N PRO A 359 -12.72 21.63 -2.92
CA PRO A 359 -12.69 22.76 -1.99
C PRO A 359 -12.51 22.27 -0.55
N LEU A 360 -11.57 22.88 0.19
CA LEU A 360 -11.44 22.71 1.62
C LEU A 360 -12.38 23.69 2.35
N GLY A 361 -13.11 23.20 3.34
CA GLY A 361 -13.99 24.04 4.17
C GLY A 361 -13.22 25.13 4.91
N ALA A 362 -13.94 26.13 5.45
CA ALA A 362 -13.32 27.20 6.24
C ALA A 362 -12.63 26.62 7.49
N GLN A 363 -11.32 26.49 7.39
CA GLN A 363 -10.44 25.97 8.43
C GLN A 363 -10.29 27.00 9.55
N GLN A 364 -10.43 26.57 10.81
CA GLN A 364 -10.04 27.42 11.93
C GLN A 364 -8.51 27.50 11.97
N THR A 365 -7.97 28.72 11.97
CA THR A 365 -6.54 28.96 12.07
C THR A 365 -6.04 28.45 13.43
N GLY A 366 -5.39 27.29 13.46
CA GLY A 366 -4.39 27.02 14.49
C GLY A 366 -3.23 27.98 14.26
N GLY A 367 -2.84 28.76 15.28
CA GLY A 367 -1.70 29.69 15.15
C GLY A 367 -0.41 28.94 14.82
N LEU A 368 0.44 29.52 13.96
CA LEU A 368 1.77 29.01 13.64
C LEU A 368 2.76 29.42 14.74
N SER A 369 2.64 28.92 15.96
CA SER A 369 3.46 29.41 17.11
C SER A 369 4.93 28.94 17.13
N ARG A 370 5.51 28.59 15.98
CA ARG A 370 6.84 27.96 15.86
C ARG A 370 7.79 28.83 15.04
N ARG A 371 9.09 28.56 15.12
CA ARG A 371 10.09 29.20 14.24
C ARG A 371 10.04 28.60 12.83
N TRP A 372 9.97 29.48 11.84
CA TRP A 372 9.97 29.13 10.41
C TRP A 372 11.14 29.79 9.70
N LEU A 373 11.86 29.01 8.91
CA LEU A 373 12.80 29.52 7.93
C LEU A 373 12.03 29.79 6.63
N LEU A 374 11.92 31.05 6.22
CA LEU A 374 11.41 31.44 4.92
C LEU A 374 12.58 31.67 3.97
N VAL A 375 12.63 30.92 2.88
CA VAL A 375 13.70 30.99 1.88
C VAL A 375 13.13 31.50 0.57
N CYS A 376 13.82 32.44 -0.06
CA CYS A 376 13.48 33.00 -1.36
C CYS A 376 14.73 33.53 -2.06
N HIS A 377 14.65 33.89 -3.34
CA HIS A 377 15.74 34.57 -4.05
C HIS A 377 15.59 36.09 -4.04
N ASP A 378 14.37 36.60 -3.81
CA ASP A 378 14.07 38.04 -3.66
C ASP A 378 13.12 38.27 -2.47
N SER A 379 13.60 39.03 -1.48
CA SER A 379 12.80 39.42 -0.30
C SER A 379 11.49 40.14 -0.65
N ALA A 380 11.44 40.88 -1.76
CA ALA A 380 10.24 41.60 -2.17
C ALA A 380 9.10 40.64 -2.54
N GLU A 381 9.43 39.52 -3.20
CA GLU A 381 8.46 38.48 -3.60
C GLU A 381 7.94 37.65 -2.41
N ALA A 382 8.71 37.62 -1.32
CA ALA A 382 8.40 36.89 -0.10
C ALA A 382 7.70 37.76 0.97
N ALA A 383 7.61 39.08 0.79
CA ALA A 383 7.13 40.01 1.80
C ALA A 383 5.70 39.71 2.30
N ASP A 384 4.80 39.32 1.39
CA ASP A 384 3.42 38.96 1.76
C ASP A 384 3.35 37.62 2.50
N VAL A 385 4.18 36.65 2.11
CA VAL A 385 4.31 35.36 2.79
C VAL A 385 4.87 35.56 4.19
N GLN A 386 5.97 36.31 4.34
CA GLN A 386 6.55 36.63 5.65
C GLN A 386 5.50 37.26 6.58
N ARG A 387 4.80 38.30 6.10
CA ARG A 387 3.79 38.99 6.88
C ARG A 387 2.65 38.06 7.31
N ALA A 388 2.23 37.15 6.43
CA ALA A 388 1.18 36.18 6.75
C ALA A 388 1.58 35.23 7.89
N LEU A 389 2.81 34.71 7.84
CA LEU A 389 3.34 33.79 8.84
C LEU A 389 3.49 34.50 10.21
N GLU A 390 4.04 35.72 10.21
CA GLU A 390 4.18 36.54 11.43
C GLU A 390 2.81 36.89 12.04
N GLN A 391 1.82 37.27 11.21
CA GLN A 391 0.45 37.53 11.67
C GLN A 391 -0.24 36.29 12.26
N ALA A 392 0.14 35.10 11.80
CA ALA A 392 -0.32 33.84 12.36
C ALA A 392 0.44 33.42 13.64
N GLY A 393 1.40 34.23 14.10
CA GLY A 393 2.15 34.01 15.34
C GLY A 393 3.50 33.30 15.17
N ALA A 394 4.00 33.14 13.94
CA ALA A 394 5.30 32.52 13.68
C ALA A 394 6.47 33.47 13.93
N GLU A 395 7.56 32.94 14.46
CA GLU A 395 8.86 33.61 14.43
C GLU A 395 9.51 33.28 13.07
N VAL A 396 9.49 34.25 12.14
CA VAL A 396 10.00 34.04 10.78
C VAL A 396 11.43 34.53 10.67
N GLU A 397 12.32 33.63 10.25
CA GLU A 397 13.65 33.96 9.81
C GLU A 397 13.68 33.95 8.28
N LEU A 398 13.85 35.12 7.66
CA LEU A 398 13.99 35.23 6.20
C LEU A 398 15.47 35.04 5.81
N ARG A 399 15.76 34.11 4.90
CA ARG A 399 17.08 33.96 4.27
C ARG A 399 16.97 34.06 2.75
N ILE A 400 17.86 34.85 2.15
CA ILE A 400 17.99 34.94 0.70
C ILE A 400 18.92 33.83 0.23
N LEU A 401 18.44 33.01 -0.70
CA LEU A 401 19.21 32.00 -1.40
C LEU A 401 19.83 32.64 -2.65
N PRO A 402 21.17 32.71 -2.76
CA PRO A 402 21.81 33.15 -4.01
C PRO A 402 21.55 32.19 -5.17
N ASN A 403 21.39 32.74 -6.37
CA ASN A 403 21.07 31.98 -7.59
C ASN A 403 22.17 30.98 -8.01
N ASP A 404 23.40 31.22 -7.57
CA ASP A 404 24.62 30.45 -7.86
C ASP A 404 25.03 29.54 -6.69
N SER A 405 24.14 29.34 -5.70
CA SER A 405 24.44 28.48 -4.54
C SER A 405 24.53 27.02 -4.97
N ASP A 406 25.64 26.39 -4.60
CA ASP A 406 25.79 24.93 -4.65
C ASP A 406 25.07 24.25 -3.47
N ARG A 407 25.08 22.91 -3.47
CA ARG A 407 24.44 22.11 -2.43
C ARG A 407 24.93 22.45 -1.03
N ASP A 408 26.22 22.61 -0.84
CA ASP A 408 26.81 22.89 0.48
C ASP A 408 26.40 24.28 1.00
N GLY A 409 26.35 25.27 0.11
CA GLY A 409 25.82 26.60 0.40
C GLY A 409 24.36 26.54 0.87
N VAL A 410 23.51 25.76 0.20
CA VAL A 410 22.10 25.61 0.62
C VAL A 410 21.97 24.82 1.93
N VAL A 411 22.78 23.79 2.14
CA VAL A 411 22.84 23.02 3.41
C VAL A 411 23.19 23.96 4.58
N GLN A 412 24.20 24.81 4.41
CA GLN A 412 24.57 25.79 5.41
C GLN A 412 23.45 26.82 5.64
N LEU A 413 22.77 27.25 4.56
CA LEU A 413 21.62 28.15 4.63
C LEU A 413 20.41 27.50 5.34
N PHE A 414 20.29 26.17 5.36
CA PHE A 414 19.20 25.48 6.07
C PHE A 414 19.57 25.07 7.50
N SER A 415 20.83 25.30 7.90
CA SER A 415 21.36 24.85 9.20
C SER A 415 20.49 25.26 10.38
N GLY A 416 20.04 24.25 11.15
CA GLY A 416 19.24 24.39 12.36
C GLY A 416 17.74 24.60 12.14
N ALA A 417 17.27 24.67 10.88
CA ALA A 417 15.86 24.84 10.58
C ALA A 417 15.07 23.53 10.71
N LYS A 418 13.86 23.61 11.29
CA LYS A 418 12.92 22.48 11.40
C LYS A 418 11.69 22.62 10.51
N HIS A 419 11.31 23.86 10.21
CA HIS A 419 10.16 24.19 9.37
C HIS A 419 10.64 25.19 8.33
N ILE A 420 10.61 24.78 7.07
CA ILE A 420 11.13 25.55 5.94
C ILE A 420 9.98 25.80 4.98
N ALA A 421 9.75 27.06 4.63
CA ALA A 421 8.91 27.47 3.51
C ALA A 421 9.83 28.04 2.43
N TYR A 422 9.90 27.39 1.29
CA TYR A 422 10.73 27.81 0.17
C TYR A 422 9.87 28.32 -0.98
N LEU A 423 10.11 29.58 -1.36
CA LEU A 423 9.53 30.24 -2.52
C LEU A 423 10.60 30.36 -3.62
N PRO A 424 10.74 29.35 -4.51
CA PRO A 424 11.63 29.43 -5.66
C PRO A 424 11.19 30.53 -6.64
N SER A 425 12.16 31.07 -7.38
CA SER A 425 11.91 32.01 -8.48
C SER A 425 12.97 31.86 -9.58
N GLY A 426 12.94 32.71 -10.61
CA GLY A 426 13.85 32.61 -11.76
C GLY A 426 13.52 31.46 -12.69
N PHE A 427 12.23 31.21 -12.92
CA PHE A 427 11.71 30.22 -13.85
C PHE A 427 11.70 30.70 -15.31
N ASP A 428 11.84 32.01 -15.52
CA ASP A 428 11.88 32.71 -16.80
C ASP A 428 13.28 32.74 -17.44
N ARG A 429 14.27 32.17 -16.77
CA ARG A 429 15.67 32.12 -17.18
C ARG A 429 16.23 30.71 -17.11
N ASP A 430 17.15 30.43 -18.00
CA ASP A 430 17.90 29.18 -18.02
C ASP A 430 19.00 29.14 -16.96
N HIS A 431 19.35 27.94 -16.55
CA HIS A 431 20.51 27.68 -15.72
C HIS A 431 21.80 28.06 -16.49
N PRO A 432 22.77 28.76 -15.87
CA PRO A 432 23.97 29.26 -16.56
C PRO A 432 24.79 28.20 -17.30
N GLU A 433 24.86 26.98 -16.75
CA GLU A 433 25.67 25.88 -17.30
C GLU A 433 24.86 24.83 -18.08
N HIS A 434 23.52 24.90 -18.00
CA HIS A 434 22.63 23.88 -18.55
C HIS A 434 21.47 24.55 -19.29
N ALA A 435 21.70 24.87 -20.57
CA ALA A 435 20.71 25.53 -21.42
C ALA A 435 19.38 24.76 -21.47
N GLY A 436 18.27 25.49 -21.41
CA GLY A 436 16.90 24.95 -21.40
C GLY A 436 16.44 24.32 -20.09
N LEU A 437 17.29 24.21 -19.06
CA LEU A 437 16.88 23.89 -17.69
C LEU A 437 16.46 25.18 -16.97
N PRO A 438 15.19 25.35 -16.52
CA PRO A 438 14.81 26.53 -15.74
C PRO A 438 15.64 26.65 -14.46
N ALA A 439 16.25 27.82 -14.22
CA ALA A 439 17.13 28.03 -13.06
C ALA A 439 16.38 27.82 -11.72
N GLY A 440 15.10 28.21 -11.66
CA GLY A 440 14.24 27.93 -10.51
C GLY A 440 14.08 26.43 -10.22
N LEU A 441 13.97 25.58 -11.25
CA LEU A 441 13.86 24.13 -11.08
C LEU A 441 15.18 23.51 -10.60
N ALA A 442 16.32 23.96 -11.14
CA ALA A 442 17.65 23.59 -10.65
C ALA A 442 17.81 23.91 -9.15
N SER A 443 17.39 25.11 -8.76
CA SER A 443 17.44 25.55 -7.36
C SER A 443 16.53 24.73 -6.45
N VAL A 444 15.37 24.26 -6.94
CA VAL A 444 14.51 23.34 -6.18
C VAL A 444 15.19 21.99 -5.95
N LEU A 445 15.87 21.42 -6.94
CA LEU A 445 16.64 20.17 -6.76
C LEU A 445 17.66 20.32 -5.62
N THR A 446 18.43 21.39 -5.63
CA THR A 446 19.43 21.68 -4.58
C THR A 446 18.76 21.88 -3.21
N ALA A 447 17.62 22.59 -3.15
CA ALA A 447 16.88 22.81 -1.91
C ALA A 447 16.31 21.52 -1.30
N VAL A 448 15.74 20.62 -2.12
CA VAL A 448 15.22 19.35 -1.60
C VAL A 448 16.37 18.45 -1.12
N GLN A 449 17.51 18.44 -1.81
CA GLN A 449 18.71 17.72 -1.36
C GLN A 449 19.25 18.29 -0.04
N ALA A 450 19.32 19.61 0.10
CA ALA A 450 19.77 20.27 1.31
C ALA A 450 18.83 20.01 2.50
N ALA A 451 17.52 19.94 2.27
CA ALA A 451 16.54 19.62 3.31
C ALA A 451 16.73 18.21 3.90
N VAL A 452 17.14 17.23 3.07
CA VAL A 452 17.42 15.85 3.52
C VAL A 452 18.63 15.79 4.46
N GLU A 453 19.60 16.69 4.31
CA GLU A 453 20.77 16.77 5.19
C GLU A 453 20.46 17.43 6.55
N GLN A 454 19.25 17.98 6.73
CA GLN A 454 18.84 18.62 7.98
C GLN A 454 17.99 17.69 8.86
N THR A 455 18.50 17.35 10.04
CA THR A 455 17.79 16.49 10.99
C THR A 455 16.42 17.04 11.39
N GLY A 456 15.36 16.34 10.96
CA GLY A 456 13.96 16.65 11.32
C GLY A 456 13.37 17.89 10.64
N ALA A 457 14.01 18.41 9.59
CA ALA A 457 13.50 19.56 8.84
C ALA A 457 12.39 19.17 7.88
N ARG A 458 11.27 19.91 7.87
CA ARG A 458 10.20 19.77 6.89
C ARG A 458 10.17 20.94 5.93
N LEU A 459 10.21 20.63 4.63
CA LEU A 459 10.22 21.60 3.54
C LEU A 459 8.85 21.69 2.85
N TRP A 460 8.28 22.90 2.85
CA TRP A 460 7.15 23.30 2.03
C TRP A 460 7.63 24.07 0.81
N MET A 461 7.22 23.66 -0.38
CA MET A 461 7.52 24.36 -1.64
C MET A 461 6.31 25.20 -2.06
N LEU A 462 6.55 26.50 -2.21
CA LEU A 462 5.54 27.49 -2.57
C LEU A 462 5.70 27.86 -4.05
N THR A 463 4.63 27.76 -4.82
CA THR A 463 4.59 28.13 -6.24
C THR A 463 3.53 29.21 -6.47
N ARG A 464 3.50 29.81 -7.67
CA ARG A 464 2.47 30.76 -8.11
C ARG A 464 2.01 30.42 -9.52
N GLY A 465 0.78 29.95 -9.65
CA GLY A 465 0.20 29.58 -10.94
C GLY A 465 0.77 28.29 -11.50
N ALA A 466 1.32 27.38 -10.69
CA ALA A 466 1.80 26.08 -11.16
C ALA A 466 0.67 25.11 -11.56
N VAL A 467 -0.56 25.38 -11.12
CA VAL A 467 -1.70 24.46 -11.30
C VAL A 467 -2.97 25.19 -11.70
N SER A 468 -3.82 24.54 -12.49
CA SER A 468 -5.16 25.02 -12.80
C SER A 468 -6.19 24.44 -11.85
N THR A 469 -7.08 25.30 -11.34
CA THR A 469 -8.17 24.95 -10.43
C THR A 469 -9.47 25.62 -10.89
N PRO A 470 -10.65 25.19 -10.43
CA PRO A 470 -11.86 25.99 -10.57
C PRO A 470 -11.63 27.42 -10.08
N GLY A 471 -11.94 28.41 -10.92
CA GLY A 471 -11.73 29.84 -10.62
C GLY A 471 -10.29 30.35 -10.77
N ALA A 472 -9.38 29.61 -11.41
CA ALA A 472 -8.08 30.13 -11.81
C ALA A 472 -8.22 31.16 -12.95
N ASP A 473 -7.52 32.29 -12.82
CA ASP A 473 -7.60 33.40 -13.79
C ASP A 473 -6.72 33.19 -15.04
N ALA A 474 -5.77 32.25 -14.99
CA ALA A 474 -4.80 31.99 -16.06
C ALA A 474 -4.42 30.50 -16.14
N ALA A 475 -3.92 30.08 -17.32
CA ALA A 475 -3.32 28.77 -17.52
C ALA A 475 -2.04 28.60 -16.68
N PRO A 476 -1.67 27.37 -16.30
CA PRO A 476 -0.54 27.13 -15.42
C PRO A 476 0.80 27.46 -16.07
N ASP A 477 1.75 27.93 -15.26
CA ASP A 477 3.15 28.10 -15.61
C ASP A 477 3.84 26.72 -15.67
N PRO A 478 4.34 26.28 -16.84
CA PRO A 478 4.92 24.95 -16.97
C PRO A 478 6.19 24.72 -16.14
N ALA A 479 7.05 25.73 -16.01
CA ALA A 479 8.29 25.62 -15.26
C ALA A 479 8.02 25.47 -13.75
N GLN A 480 6.95 26.11 -13.25
CA GLN A 480 6.50 25.89 -11.87
C GLN A 480 5.71 24.59 -11.71
N ALA A 481 4.97 24.13 -12.72
CA ALA A 481 4.36 22.79 -12.70
C ALA A 481 5.41 21.68 -12.57
N ALA A 482 6.61 21.87 -13.15
CA ALA A 482 7.73 20.94 -12.99
C ALA A 482 8.17 20.78 -11.51
N VAL A 483 8.08 21.84 -10.70
CA VAL A 483 8.34 21.80 -9.24
C VAL A 483 7.39 20.83 -8.55
N TRP A 484 6.12 20.79 -8.97
CA TRP A 484 5.15 19.85 -8.41
C TRP A 484 5.48 18.39 -8.77
N GLY A 485 5.96 18.14 -9.99
CA GLY A 485 6.44 16.83 -10.41
C GLY A 485 7.59 16.33 -9.53
N LEU A 486 8.65 17.15 -9.38
CA LEU A 486 9.79 16.84 -8.50
C LEU A 486 9.36 16.72 -7.03
N GLY A 487 8.51 17.62 -6.55
CA GLY A 487 8.07 17.67 -5.17
C GLY A 487 7.25 16.45 -4.74
N ARG A 488 6.45 15.87 -5.63
CA ARG A 488 5.75 14.60 -5.37
C ARG A 488 6.73 13.44 -5.20
N VAL A 489 7.79 13.38 -6.02
CA VAL A 489 8.84 12.35 -5.87
C VAL A 489 9.63 12.57 -4.58
N PHE A 490 9.94 13.81 -4.23
CA PHE A 490 10.55 14.15 -2.94
C PHE A 490 9.70 13.66 -1.76
N GLY A 491 8.38 13.84 -1.83
CA GLY A 491 7.46 13.30 -0.84
C GLY A 491 7.38 11.77 -0.76
N LEU A 492 7.78 11.04 -1.82
CA LEU A 492 7.86 9.58 -1.84
C LEU A 492 9.19 9.07 -1.28
N GLU A 493 10.30 9.70 -1.65
CA GLU A 493 11.65 9.30 -1.25
C GLU A 493 12.02 9.75 0.17
N HIS A 494 11.62 10.96 0.55
CA HIS A 494 11.99 11.60 1.82
C HIS A 494 10.76 12.13 2.59
N PRO A 495 9.81 11.25 2.95
CA PRO A 495 8.53 11.64 3.56
C PRO A 495 8.65 12.39 4.88
N ASP A 496 9.73 12.15 5.65
CA ASP A 496 10.00 12.82 6.92
C ASP A 496 10.44 14.28 6.74
N HIS A 497 11.05 14.59 5.59
CA HIS A 497 11.50 15.94 5.23
C HIS A 497 10.49 16.71 4.37
N TYR A 498 9.41 16.04 3.97
CA TYR A 498 8.39 16.62 3.11
C TYR A 498 7.32 17.35 3.95
N GLY A 499 7.16 18.65 3.73
CA GLY A 499 5.99 19.39 4.19
C GLY A 499 4.82 19.16 3.24
N GLY A 500 4.97 19.70 2.03
CA GLY A 500 3.98 19.66 0.97
C GLY A 500 4.27 20.69 -0.14
N LEU A 501 3.32 20.83 -1.06
CA LEU A 501 3.28 21.78 -2.17
C LEU A 501 2.08 22.72 -1.98
N ILE A 502 2.33 24.02 -2.09
CA ILE A 502 1.27 25.05 -2.06
C ILE A 502 1.41 25.95 -3.27
N ASP A 503 0.34 26.09 -4.05
CA ASP A 503 0.27 27.07 -5.14
C ASP A 503 -0.49 28.31 -4.66
N LEU A 504 0.20 29.44 -4.59
CA LEU A 504 -0.32 30.73 -4.15
C LEU A 504 -1.06 31.43 -5.31
N PRO A 505 -2.03 32.32 -5.01
CA PRO A 505 -2.64 33.14 -6.04
C PRO A 505 -1.63 34.16 -6.60
N THR A 506 -1.83 34.55 -7.86
CA THR A 506 -1.05 35.63 -8.50
C THR A 506 -1.32 36.99 -7.87
N THR A 507 -2.54 37.20 -7.34
CA THR A 507 -2.94 38.42 -6.63
C THR A 507 -3.23 38.12 -5.17
N TRP A 508 -2.56 38.84 -4.28
CA TRP A 508 -2.77 38.72 -2.83
C TRP A 508 -4.07 39.43 -2.41
N GLN A 509 -4.95 38.74 -1.66
CA GLN A 509 -6.23 39.27 -1.20
C GLN A 509 -6.37 39.26 0.32
N ALA A 510 -7.39 39.97 0.81
CA ALA A 510 -7.78 39.89 2.22
C ALA A 510 -8.17 38.45 2.56
N GLY A 511 -7.43 37.83 3.49
CA GLY A 511 -7.63 36.43 3.90
C GLY A 511 -6.63 35.43 3.32
N THR A 512 -5.90 35.76 2.24
CA THR A 512 -4.88 34.85 1.65
C THR A 512 -3.83 34.44 2.67
N GLY A 513 -3.39 35.39 3.52
CA GLY A 513 -2.41 35.09 4.57
C GLY A 513 -2.91 34.09 5.61
N SER A 514 -4.17 34.22 6.05
CA SER A 514 -4.78 33.27 6.99
C SER A 514 -4.97 31.89 6.38
N GLN A 515 -5.32 31.81 5.09
CA GLN A 515 -5.43 30.56 4.35
C GLN A 515 -4.07 29.87 4.20
N LEU A 516 -3.02 30.62 3.86
CA LEU A 516 -1.65 30.10 3.80
C LEU A 516 -1.19 29.57 5.16
N ALA A 517 -1.43 30.33 6.23
CA ALA A 517 -1.06 29.90 7.57
C ALA A 517 -1.80 28.62 7.99
N ALA A 518 -3.09 28.50 7.68
CA ALA A 518 -3.86 27.28 7.91
C ALA A 518 -3.29 26.11 7.11
N ALA A 519 -3.03 26.28 5.81
CA ALA A 519 -2.45 25.25 4.95
C ALA A 519 -1.09 24.73 5.46
N LEU A 520 -0.23 25.62 5.98
CA LEU A 520 1.06 25.25 6.59
C LEU A 520 0.92 24.59 7.98
N ALA A 521 -0.19 24.84 8.68
CA ALA A 521 -0.48 24.24 9.98
C ALA A 521 -1.13 22.84 9.86
N GLU A 522 -1.84 22.56 8.76
CA GLU A 522 -2.44 21.26 8.48
C GLU A 522 -1.38 20.23 8.08
N SER A 523 -1.31 19.11 8.81
CA SER A 523 -0.37 18.02 8.47
C SER A 523 -0.96 16.96 7.53
N VAL A 524 -2.26 17.04 7.22
CA VAL A 524 -2.97 15.99 6.47
C VAL A 524 -2.86 16.21 4.97
N GLU A 525 -3.22 17.40 4.48
CA GLU A 525 -3.10 17.76 3.06
C GLU A 525 -1.68 18.18 2.71
N ASP A 526 -1.17 17.73 1.57
CA ASP A 526 0.21 18.01 1.13
C ASP A 526 0.30 18.61 -0.27
N GLN A 527 -0.84 18.84 -0.93
CA GLN A 527 -0.95 19.37 -2.29
C GLN A 527 -2.13 20.33 -2.37
N ILE A 528 -1.86 21.62 -2.16
CA ILE A 528 -2.88 22.65 -1.90
C ILE A 528 -2.76 23.79 -2.91
N ALA A 529 -3.89 24.34 -3.35
CA ALA A 529 -3.96 25.54 -4.15
C ALA A 529 -4.80 26.61 -3.43
N LEU A 530 -4.24 27.80 -3.27
CA LEU A 530 -4.91 28.97 -2.72
C LEU A 530 -5.43 29.83 -3.88
N ARG A 531 -6.72 30.15 -3.86
CA ARG A 531 -7.37 31.02 -4.85
C ARG A 531 -8.24 32.05 -4.16
N THR A 532 -8.61 33.06 -4.93
CA THR A 532 -9.54 34.11 -4.51
C THR A 532 -10.90 33.54 -4.06
N VAL A 533 -11.33 32.46 -4.70
CA VAL A 533 -12.61 31.78 -4.43
C VAL A 533 -12.53 30.74 -3.30
N GLY A 534 -11.33 30.39 -2.81
CA GLY A 534 -11.18 29.41 -1.74
C GLY A 534 -9.85 28.65 -1.75
N VAL A 535 -9.75 27.67 -0.86
CA VAL A 535 -8.62 26.75 -0.76
C VAL A 535 -9.05 25.41 -1.36
N PHE A 536 -8.18 24.80 -2.15
CA PHE A 536 -8.45 23.54 -2.82
C PHE A 536 -7.35 22.52 -2.54
N ALA A 537 -7.74 21.26 -2.37
CA ALA A 537 -6.83 20.14 -2.27
C ALA A 537 -6.86 19.29 -3.55
N ARG A 538 -5.70 18.80 -3.96
CA ARG A 538 -5.55 18.01 -5.19
C ARG A 538 -6.02 16.57 -4.97
N ARG A 539 -6.75 16.02 -5.95
CA ARG A 539 -7.31 14.66 -5.95
C ARG A 539 -7.13 13.98 -7.29
N LEU A 540 -6.99 12.67 -7.29
CA LEU A 540 -7.11 11.81 -8.46
C LEU A 540 -8.57 11.33 -8.55
N GLN A 541 -9.15 11.41 -9.74
CA GLN A 541 -10.54 11.03 -9.99
C GLN A 541 -10.62 10.17 -11.24
N HIS A 542 -11.56 9.24 -11.29
CA HIS A 542 -11.93 8.55 -12.52
C HIS A 542 -12.50 9.54 -13.55
N ALA A 543 -12.19 9.33 -14.82
CA ALA A 543 -12.57 10.17 -15.95
C ALA A 543 -13.19 9.35 -17.10
N PRO A 544 -14.32 8.66 -16.86
CA PRO A 544 -14.96 7.84 -17.89
C PRO A 544 -15.35 8.71 -19.09
N ALA A 545 -15.19 8.18 -20.31
CA ALA A 545 -15.56 8.88 -21.52
C ALA A 545 -17.09 9.15 -21.54
N PRO A 546 -17.53 10.37 -21.89
CA PRO A 546 -18.94 10.64 -22.07
C PRO A 546 -19.45 9.92 -23.33
N SER A 547 -20.65 9.34 -23.27
CA SER A 547 -21.34 8.89 -24.48
C SER A 547 -21.80 10.11 -25.28
N ASP A 548 -21.13 10.42 -26.38
CA ASP A 548 -21.44 11.55 -27.24
C ASP A 548 -21.33 11.17 -28.73
N ASP A 549 -22.19 11.77 -29.57
CA ASP A 549 -22.30 11.52 -31.02
C ASP A 549 -21.32 12.37 -31.84
N ARG A 550 -20.22 12.82 -31.22
CA ARG A 550 -19.24 13.69 -31.88
C ARG A 550 -18.52 12.95 -33.00
N PRO A 551 -18.12 13.65 -34.08
CA PRO A 551 -17.36 13.02 -35.17
C PRO A 551 -16.05 12.42 -34.65
N GLU A 552 -15.78 11.18 -35.06
CA GLU A 552 -14.53 10.48 -34.80
C GLU A 552 -13.33 11.32 -35.30
N TRP A 553 -12.26 11.39 -34.50
CA TRP A 553 -11.04 12.07 -34.93
C TRP A 553 -10.35 11.29 -36.05
N LYS A 554 -9.83 11.99 -37.06
CA LYS A 554 -9.02 11.40 -38.13
C LYS A 554 -7.80 12.28 -38.40
N PRO A 555 -6.62 11.68 -38.65
CA PRO A 555 -5.46 12.43 -39.10
C PRO A 555 -5.75 13.03 -40.49
N SER A 556 -5.32 14.26 -40.72
CA SER A 556 -5.31 14.93 -42.02
C SER A 556 -3.87 15.16 -42.46
N GLY A 557 -3.53 15.08 -43.75
CA GLY A 557 -2.16 15.39 -44.20
C GLY A 557 -1.06 14.57 -43.50
N THR A 558 0.02 15.25 -43.09
CA THR A 558 1.21 14.60 -42.52
C THR A 558 1.20 14.58 -40.99
N VAL A 559 1.57 13.45 -40.39
CA VAL A 559 1.76 13.30 -38.93
C VAL A 559 3.23 13.11 -38.58
N LEU A 560 3.77 13.98 -37.74
CA LEU A 560 5.12 13.89 -37.18
C LEU A 560 5.10 13.15 -35.85
N ILE A 561 5.92 12.10 -35.69
CA ILE A 561 6.12 11.38 -34.44
C ILE A 561 7.56 11.56 -33.98
N THR A 562 7.78 12.34 -32.92
CA THR A 562 9.10 12.49 -32.29
C THR A 562 9.34 11.32 -31.32
N GLY A 563 10.56 10.79 -31.28
CA GLY A 563 10.77 9.46 -30.70
C GLY A 563 10.17 8.34 -31.57
N GLY A 564 9.88 8.65 -32.85
CA GLY A 564 9.14 7.79 -33.76
C GLY A 564 9.83 6.48 -34.13
N THR A 565 11.13 6.36 -33.83
CA THR A 565 11.91 5.13 -34.08
C THR A 565 11.97 4.20 -32.86
N GLY A 566 11.34 4.56 -31.74
CA GLY A 566 11.22 3.69 -30.56
C GLY A 566 10.02 2.73 -30.66
N ALA A 567 9.90 1.82 -29.69
CA ALA A 567 8.81 0.83 -29.63
C ALA A 567 7.41 1.48 -29.73
N LEU A 568 7.15 2.53 -28.93
CA LEU A 568 5.89 3.29 -28.96
C LEU A 568 5.64 3.93 -30.34
N GLY A 569 6.68 4.52 -30.95
CA GLY A 569 6.61 5.12 -32.26
C GLY A 569 6.12 4.14 -33.34
N GLY A 570 6.57 2.89 -33.27
CA GLY A 570 6.13 1.83 -34.18
C GLY A 570 4.65 1.47 -34.05
N HIS A 571 4.11 1.43 -32.82
CA HIS A 571 2.67 1.19 -32.60
C HIS A 571 1.81 2.37 -33.11
N LEU A 572 2.25 3.59 -32.83
CA LEU A 572 1.58 4.82 -33.28
C LEU A 572 1.56 4.94 -34.80
N ALA A 573 2.70 4.68 -35.46
CA ALA A 573 2.81 4.74 -36.91
C ALA A 573 1.86 3.76 -37.61
N ARG A 574 1.81 2.50 -37.14
CA ARG A 574 0.86 1.49 -37.66
C ARG A 574 -0.60 1.87 -37.42
N TRP A 575 -0.91 2.46 -36.27
CA TRP A 575 -2.25 2.93 -35.98
C TRP A 575 -2.67 4.08 -36.90
N LEU A 576 -1.82 5.10 -37.05
CA LEU A 576 -2.09 6.25 -37.91
C LEU A 576 -2.26 5.85 -39.38
N ALA A 577 -1.44 4.94 -39.89
CA ALA A 577 -1.59 4.40 -41.25
C ALA A 577 -2.97 3.75 -41.45
N ARG A 578 -3.43 2.92 -40.49
CA ARG A 578 -4.78 2.32 -40.52
C ARG A 578 -5.92 3.34 -40.43
N HIS A 579 -5.68 4.51 -39.84
CA HIS A 579 -6.67 5.57 -39.67
C HIS A 579 -6.60 6.65 -40.75
N GLY A 580 -5.80 6.42 -41.80
CA GLY A 580 -5.81 7.23 -43.01
C GLY A 580 -4.85 8.43 -43.01
N ALA A 581 -3.77 8.38 -42.23
CA ALA A 581 -2.70 9.37 -42.38
C ALA A 581 -2.16 9.37 -43.82
N GLU A 582 -2.02 10.55 -44.42
CA GLU A 582 -1.55 10.69 -45.81
C GLU A 582 -0.04 10.52 -45.92
N HIS A 583 0.70 10.92 -44.87
CA HIS A 583 2.14 10.77 -44.76
C HIS A 583 2.57 10.68 -43.29
N LEU A 584 3.61 9.92 -42.99
CA LEU A 584 4.20 9.81 -41.66
C LEU A 584 5.65 10.29 -41.65
N VAL A 585 6.03 11.11 -40.67
CA VAL A 585 7.42 11.50 -40.42
C VAL A 585 7.85 10.93 -39.06
N LEU A 586 8.80 10.00 -39.07
CA LEU A 586 9.36 9.40 -37.86
C LEU A 586 10.69 10.07 -37.53
N ALA A 587 10.71 10.89 -36.47
CA ALA A 587 11.87 11.68 -36.09
C ALA A 587 12.52 11.13 -34.80
N SER A 588 13.84 10.94 -34.83
CA SER A 588 14.66 10.66 -33.64
C SER A 588 16.12 11.00 -33.91
N ARG A 589 16.97 11.05 -32.87
CA ARG A 589 18.42 11.27 -33.05
C ARG A 589 19.08 10.22 -33.94
N SER A 590 18.66 8.96 -33.81
CA SER A 590 19.19 7.84 -34.61
C SER A 590 18.62 7.85 -36.04
N GLY A 591 17.44 8.44 -36.25
CA GLY A 591 16.84 8.57 -37.58
C GLY A 591 16.84 7.25 -38.36
N PRO A 592 17.28 7.25 -39.63
CA PRO A 592 17.36 6.04 -40.47
C PRO A 592 18.27 4.91 -39.92
N ASP A 593 19.21 5.23 -39.02
CA ASP A 593 20.13 4.25 -38.42
C ASP A 593 19.50 3.50 -37.24
N ALA A 594 18.27 3.83 -36.83
CA ALA A 594 17.58 3.13 -35.76
C ALA A 594 17.24 1.67 -36.15
N PRO A 595 17.48 0.67 -35.27
CA PRO A 595 17.17 -0.73 -35.57
C PRO A 595 15.71 -0.94 -35.96
N GLY A 596 15.47 -1.66 -37.06
CA GLY A 596 14.12 -2.04 -37.53
C GLY A 596 13.30 -0.91 -38.18
N VAL A 597 13.70 0.36 -38.08
CA VAL A 597 12.88 1.48 -38.59
C VAL A 597 12.73 1.48 -40.11
N GLY A 598 13.77 1.05 -40.84
CA GLY A 598 13.72 0.97 -42.30
C GLY A 598 12.76 -0.12 -42.81
N GLU A 599 12.56 -1.18 -42.03
CA GLU A 599 11.56 -2.22 -42.33
C GLU A 599 10.15 -1.71 -42.04
N LEU A 600 9.95 -1.03 -40.91
CA LEU A 600 8.70 -0.39 -40.56
C LEU A 600 8.27 0.66 -41.61
N ALA A 601 9.18 1.54 -42.02
CA ALA A 601 8.87 2.58 -43.01
C ALA A 601 8.44 1.98 -44.36
N ARG A 602 9.10 0.88 -44.77
CA ARG A 602 8.73 0.14 -45.98
C ARG A 602 7.39 -0.56 -45.84
N GLU A 603 7.17 -1.25 -44.71
CA GLU A 603 5.89 -1.89 -44.37
C GLU A 603 4.72 -0.91 -44.51
N LEU A 604 4.83 0.29 -43.92
CA LEU A 604 3.78 1.31 -43.94
C LEU A 604 3.60 1.93 -45.33
N THR A 605 4.71 2.17 -46.05
CA THR A 605 4.65 2.71 -47.42
C THR A 605 4.00 1.72 -48.37
N ASP A 606 4.31 0.41 -48.27
CA ASP A 606 3.71 -0.65 -49.06
C ASP A 606 2.20 -0.82 -48.76
N GLN A 607 1.77 -0.45 -47.54
CA GLN A 607 0.35 -0.40 -47.14
C GLN A 607 -0.39 0.87 -47.60
N GLY A 608 0.31 1.80 -48.27
CA GLY A 608 -0.29 3.01 -48.85
C GLY A 608 -0.10 4.28 -48.02
N THR A 609 0.72 4.26 -46.97
CA THR A 609 1.06 5.45 -46.17
C THR A 609 2.57 5.75 -46.30
N PRO A 610 2.97 6.64 -47.23
CA PRO A 610 4.35 7.09 -47.35
C PRO A 610 4.95 7.49 -46.00
N THR A 611 6.12 6.94 -45.68
CA THR A 611 6.77 7.14 -44.38
C THR A 611 8.21 7.60 -44.56
N THR A 612 8.53 8.80 -44.06
CA THR A 612 9.88 9.39 -44.04
C THR A 612 10.48 9.22 -42.65
N VAL A 613 11.73 8.74 -42.58
CA VAL A 613 12.49 8.68 -41.32
C VAL A 613 13.55 9.77 -41.33
N VAL A 614 13.57 10.61 -40.30
CA VAL A 614 14.46 11.78 -40.21
C VAL A 614 15.31 11.70 -38.94
N ALA A 615 16.62 11.96 -39.10
CA ALA A 615 17.51 12.21 -37.97
C ALA A 615 17.26 13.63 -37.46
N CYS A 616 16.73 13.76 -36.25
CA CYS A 616 16.40 15.04 -35.64
C CYS A 616 16.52 14.92 -34.11
N ASP A 617 17.35 15.77 -33.51
CA ASP A 617 17.30 16.03 -32.07
C ASP A 617 16.23 17.09 -31.80
N ILE A 618 15.14 16.70 -31.13
CA ILE A 618 14.02 17.61 -30.85
C ILE A 618 14.42 18.76 -29.90
N ALA A 619 15.49 18.58 -29.14
CA ALA A 619 16.04 19.63 -28.29
C ALA A 619 17.02 20.57 -29.03
N ASP A 620 17.15 20.44 -30.35
CA ASP A 620 17.83 21.38 -31.24
C ASP A 620 16.79 22.13 -32.08
N ARG A 621 16.65 23.44 -31.85
CA ARG A 621 15.61 24.26 -32.48
C ARG A 621 15.73 24.30 -33.99
N GLU A 622 16.95 24.44 -34.53
CA GLU A 622 17.16 24.54 -35.98
C GLU A 622 16.77 23.24 -36.69
N GLN A 623 17.03 22.09 -36.05
CA GLN A 623 16.61 20.79 -36.58
C GLN A 623 15.08 20.63 -36.55
N VAL A 624 14.40 21.10 -35.50
CA VAL A 624 12.94 21.07 -35.42
C VAL A 624 12.31 21.92 -36.51
N ASP A 625 12.80 23.15 -36.72
CA ASP A 625 12.31 24.04 -37.77
C ASP A 625 12.54 23.44 -39.16
N ALA A 626 13.71 22.83 -39.39
CA ALA A 626 14.02 22.17 -40.66
C ALA A 626 13.05 21.03 -40.99
N VAL A 627 12.62 20.25 -40.00
CA VAL A 627 11.61 19.19 -40.18
C VAL A 627 10.24 19.79 -40.48
N LEU A 628 9.81 20.82 -39.74
CA LEU A 628 8.48 21.42 -39.95
C LEU A 628 8.37 22.22 -41.27
N ALA A 629 9.49 22.69 -41.80
CA ALA A 629 9.58 23.46 -43.04
C ALA A 629 9.90 22.64 -44.29
N ASP A 630 10.11 21.32 -44.19
CA ASP A 630 10.53 20.48 -45.31
C ASP A 630 9.41 20.31 -46.35
N ASP A 631 9.67 20.77 -47.58
CA ASP A 631 8.76 20.63 -48.73
C ASP A 631 8.75 19.21 -49.34
N GLY A 632 9.52 18.26 -48.77
CA GLY A 632 9.61 16.87 -49.19
C GLY A 632 8.37 16.02 -48.87
N TYR A 633 7.41 16.54 -48.11
CA TYR A 633 6.13 15.93 -47.77
C TYR A 633 5.04 17.00 -47.60
N PRO A 634 3.74 16.63 -47.59
CA PRO A 634 2.67 17.58 -47.29
C PRO A 634 2.85 18.24 -45.92
N ARG A 635 2.23 19.41 -45.70
CA ARG A 635 2.26 20.12 -44.42
C ARG A 635 1.95 19.19 -43.25
N ILE A 636 2.77 19.27 -42.20
CA ILE A 636 2.52 18.60 -40.92
C ILE A 636 1.29 19.23 -40.25
N SER A 637 0.24 18.43 -40.07
CA SER A 637 -0.99 18.85 -39.38
C SER A 637 -1.00 18.42 -37.92
N THR A 638 -0.32 17.33 -37.59
CA THR A 638 -0.37 16.70 -36.27
C THR A 638 1.04 16.38 -35.82
N VAL A 639 1.38 16.76 -34.60
CA VAL A 639 2.64 16.40 -33.95
C VAL A 639 2.35 15.53 -32.74
N ILE A 640 2.97 14.36 -32.69
CA ILE A 640 2.96 13.46 -31.53
C ILE A 640 4.36 13.45 -30.91
N HIS A 641 4.48 14.09 -29.75
CA HIS A 641 5.73 14.19 -29.01
C HIS A 641 5.91 13.03 -28.02
N ALA A 642 6.46 11.91 -28.51
CA ALA A 642 6.77 10.72 -27.71
C ALA A 642 8.26 10.57 -27.33
N ALA A 643 9.07 11.61 -27.52
CA ALA A 643 10.47 11.58 -27.11
C ALA A 643 10.60 11.56 -25.58
N GLY A 644 11.56 10.78 -25.08
CA GLY A 644 11.86 10.70 -23.66
C GLY A 644 12.85 9.58 -23.36
N VAL A 645 13.49 9.69 -22.21
CA VAL A 645 14.45 8.70 -21.70
C VAL A 645 13.98 8.21 -20.33
N PRO A 646 14.12 6.91 -20.02
CA PRO A 646 13.80 6.40 -18.70
C PRO A 646 14.82 6.90 -17.66
N GLN A 647 14.37 7.11 -16.43
CA GLN A 647 15.22 7.49 -15.30
C GLN A 647 15.07 6.48 -14.16
N ARG A 648 16.18 6.19 -13.45
CA ARG A 648 16.18 5.52 -12.13
C ARG A 648 17.29 6.06 -11.23
N THR A 649 17.16 7.31 -10.80
CA THR A 649 18.12 7.95 -9.90
C THR A 649 17.37 8.62 -8.77
N THR A 650 17.79 8.36 -7.52
CA THR A 650 17.20 9.03 -6.36
C THR A 650 17.49 10.53 -6.38
N ILE A 651 16.68 11.32 -5.68
CA ILE A 651 16.90 12.76 -5.53
C ILE A 651 18.25 13.03 -4.88
N ARG A 652 18.66 12.22 -3.89
CA ARG A 652 19.91 12.41 -3.16
C ARG A 652 21.15 12.25 -4.05
N GLU A 653 21.10 11.29 -4.97
CA GLU A 653 22.20 10.95 -5.89
C GLU A 653 22.19 11.78 -7.17
N SER A 654 21.04 12.38 -7.52
CA SER A 654 20.86 13.16 -8.74
C SER A 654 21.88 14.30 -8.83
N GLN A 655 22.70 14.28 -9.87
CA GLN A 655 23.58 15.38 -10.23
C GLN A 655 22.86 16.33 -11.19
N LEU A 656 23.19 17.61 -11.13
CA LEU A 656 22.48 18.63 -11.90
C LEU A 656 22.60 18.43 -13.43
N GLY A 657 23.77 18.02 -13.91
CA GLY A 657 24.00 17.73 -15.33
C GLY A 657 23.15 16.57 -15.84
N ASP A 658 23.10 15.46 -15.10
CA ASP A 658 22.26 14.30 -15.45
C ASP A 658 20.77 14.66 -15.39
N PHE A 659 20.38 15.44 -14.38
CA PHE A 659 19.02 15.96 -14.25
C PHE A 659 18.61 16.79 -15.47
N ALA A 660 19.48 17.70 -15.93
CA ALA A 660 19.26 18.51 -17.13
C ALA A 660 19.12 17.66 -18.40
N GLU A 661 19.99 16.66 -18.58
CA GLU A 661 19.95 15.78 -19.76
C GLU A 661 18.65 14.95 -19.81
N LEU A 662 18.17 14.48 -18.66
CA LEU A 662 16.90 13.75 -18.57
C LEU A 662 15.68 14.61 -18.94
N LEU A 663 15.73 15.91 -18.61
CA LEU A 663 14.68 16.88 -18.96
C LEU A 663 14.74 17.30 -20.43
N ARG A 664 15.94 17.31 -21.03
CA ARG A 664 16.22 17.88 -22.36
C ARG A 664 15.22 17.44 -23.43
N ALA A 665 15.01 16.13 -23.60
CA ALA A 665 14.15 15.61 -24.67
C ALA A 665 12.68 16.01 -24.53
N LYS A 666 12.16 16.14 -23.30
CA LYS A 666 10.75 16.47 -23.03
C LYS A 666 10.52 17.96 -22.84
N VAL A 667 11.30 18.61 -21.99
CA VAL A 667 11.13 20.04 -21.66
C VAL A 667 11.65 20.90 -22.79
N VAL A 668 12.94 20.82 -23.12
CA VAL A 668 13.53 21.62 -24.21
C VAL A 668 12.93 21.24 -25.56
N GLY A 669 12.70 19.93 -25.77
CA GLY A 669 11.98 19.43 -26.94
C GLY A 669 10.61 20.07 -27.13
N THR A 670 9.82 20.17 -26.05
CA THR A 670 8.50 20.80 -26.10
C THR A 670 8.58 22.31 -26.25
N GLN A 671 9.55 22.99 -25.62
CA GLN A 671 9.79 24.41 -25.85
C GLN A 671 10.07 24.71 -27.32
N ASN A 672 10.96 23.92 -27.94
CA ASN A 672 11.28 24.05 -29.36
C ASN A 672 10.07 23.75 -30.23
N LEU A 673 9.32 22.68 -29.95
CA LEU A 673 8.10 22.37 -30.67
C LEU A 673 7.07 23.49 -30.58
N VAL A 674 6.79 24.01 -29.38
CA VAL A 674 5.83 25.10 -29.15
C VAL A 674 6.22 26.35 -29.93
N ALA A 675 7.50 26.72 -29.90
CA ALA A 675 7.99 27.88 -30.62
C ALA A 675 7.97 27.66 -32.15
N ALA A 676 8.31 26.46 -32.62
CA ALA A 676 8.28 26.12 -34.04
C ALA A 676 6.86 26.03 -34.60
N VAL A 677 5.88 25.51 -33.84
CA VAL A 677 4.48 25.47 -34.29
C VAL A 677 3.80 26.84 -34.34
N ASP A 678 4.40 27.88 -33.76
CA ASP A 678 3.94 29.26 -33.95
C ASP A 678 4.37 29.81 -35.32
N GLU A 679 5.51 29.35 -35.85
CA GLU A 679 6.00 29.68 -37.20
C GLU A 679 5.43 28.76 -38.27
N HIS A 680 5.22 27.49 -37.92
CA HIS A 680 4.68 26.42 -38.78
C HIS A 680 3.40 25.83 -38.15
N PRO A 681 2.23 26.46 -38.31
CA PRO A 681 1.01 26.07 -37.61
C PRO A 681 0.59 24.63 -37.89
N VAL A 682 0.41 23.87 -36.81
CA VAL A 682 -0.19 22.52 -36.81
C VAL A 682 -1.60 22.58 -36.23
N ASP A 683 -2.44 21.62 -36.64
CA ASP A 683 -3.83 21.50 -36.22
C ASP A 683 -3.97 20.82 -34.84
N GLU A 684 -3.02 19.95 -34.46
CA GLU A 684 -3.03 19.19 -33.21
C GLU A 684 -1.61 18.93 -32.67
N LEU A 685 -1.41 19.15 -31.36
CA LEU A 685 -0.19 18.77 -30.64
C LEU A 685 -0.50 17.77 -29.52
N VAL A 686 0.03 16.56 -29.64
CA VAL A 686 -0.13 15.48 -28.66
C VAL A 686 1.16 15.31 -27.87
N LEU A 687 1.10 15.52 -26.56
CA LEU A 687 2.24 15.39 -25.65
C LEU A 687 2.12 14.06 -24.89
N PHE A 688 3.14 13.19 -25.02
CA PHE A 688 3.18 11.96 -24.25
C PHE A 688 3.84 12.24 -22.90
N SER A 689 2.99 12.38 -21.88
CA SER A 689 3.35 12.53 -20.49
C SER A 689 3.40 11.17 -19.78
N SER A 690 3.51 11.16 -18.45
CA SER A 690 3.56 9.96 -17.63
C SER A 690 2.86 10.20 -16.29
N ASN A 691 2.27 9.15 -15.74
CA ASN A 691 1.68 9.18 -14.40
C ASN A 691 2.67 9.49 -13.27
N SER A 692 3.98 9.32 -13.51
CA SER A 692 5.02 9.84 -12.60
C SER A 692 4.90 11.36 -12.41
N GLY A 693 4.52 12.11 -13.44
CA GLY A 693 4.20 13.54 -13.35
C GLY A 693 2.89 13.81 -12.61
N VAL A 694 1.98 12.85 -12.50
CA VAL A 694 0.65 13.03 -11.90
C VAL A 694 0.65 12.72 -10.40
N TRP A 695 1.16 11.56 -10.00
CA TRP A 695 1.17 11.11 -8.59
C TRP A 695 2.57 10.84 -8.02
N GLY A 696 3.61 10.85 -8.86
CA GLY A 696 4.99 10.59 -8.45
C GLY A 696 5.38 9.12 -8.58
N SER A 697 6.68 8.86 -8.77
CA SER A 697 7.27 7.53 -8.68
C SER A 697 8.67 7.68 -8.12
N GLY A 698 9.06 6.83 -7.17
CA GLY A 698 10.41 6.88 -6.59
C GLY A 698 11.47 6.74 -7.70
N MET A 699 12.58 7.45 -7.55
CA MET A 699 13.70 7.55 -8.50
C MET A 699 13.38 8.21 -9.85
N HIS A 700 12.23 8.87 -9.97
CA HIS A 700 11.80 9.55 -11.20
C HIS A 700 11.75 11.07 -11.03
N GLY A 701 12.62 11.67 -10.22
CA GLY A 701 12.54 13.12 -9.91
C GLY A 701 12.55 14.04 -11.13
N ALA A 702 13.50 13.84 -12.05
CA ALA A 702 13.60 14.64 -13.28
C ALA A 702 12.48 14.28 -14.27
N TYR A 703 12.19 12.98 -14.41
CA TYR A 703 11.15 12.49 -15.29
C TYR A 703 9.75 12.97 -14.88
N ALA A 704 9.41 12.96 -13.59
CA ALA A 704 8.16 13.51 -13.07
C ALA A 704 8.06 15.02 -13.29
N ALA A 705 9.15 15.76 -13.08
CA ALA A 705 9.22 17.19 -13.37
C ALA A 705 8.98 17.48 -14.85
N ALA A 706 9.62 16.72 -15.74
CA ALA A 706 9.46 16.83 -17.19
C ALA A 706 8.01 16.59 -17.63
N ASN A 707 7.36 15.56 -17.10
CA ASN A 707 5.99 15.21 -17.48
C ASN A 707 4.96 16.20 -16.93
N ALA A 708 5.14 16.70 -15.70
CA ALA A 708 4.29 17.76 -15.16
C ALA A 708 4.43 19.09 -15.94
N TYR A 709 5.61 19.36 -16.50
CA TYR A 709 5.81 20.48 -17.43
C TYR A 709 4.95 20.32 -18.70
N LEU A 710 4.95 19.12 -19.32
CA LEU A 710 4.15 18.84 -20.52
C LEU A 710 2.65 19.04 -20.27
N ASP A 711 2.16 18.57 -19.13
CA ASP A 711 0.74 18.69 -18.76
C ASP A 711 0.30 20.16 -18.74
N ALA A 712 1.12 21.02 -18.11
CA ALA A 712 0.86 22.45 -18.05
C ALA A 712 1.00 23.16 -19.41
N VAL A 713 1.91 22.73 -20.28
CA VAL A 713 2.01 23.26 -21.65
C VAL A 713 0.74 23.01 -22.43
N ALA A 714 0.14 21.82 -22.33
CA ALA A 714 -1.11 21.51 -23.02
C ALA A 714 -2.24 22.46 -22.59
N GLU A 715 -2.38 22.72 -21.28
CA GLU A 715 -3.33 23.69 -20.76
C GLU A 715 -3.06 25.13 -21.24
N GLN A 716 -1.78 25.53 -21.29
CA GLN A 716 -1.39 26.85 -21.77
C GLN A 716 -1.74 27.05 -23.25
N LEU A 717 -1.51 26.04 -24.09
CA LEU A 717 -1.86 26.07 -25.50
C LEU A 717 -3.37 26.12 -25.71
N ARG A 718 -4.13 25.37 -24.92
CA ARG A 718 -5.60 25.41 -24.92
C ARG A 718 -6.13 26.78 -24.50
N GLY A 719 -5.52 27.40 -23.50
CA GLY A 719 -5.81 28.79 -23.11
C GLY A 719 -5.54 29.83 -24.22
N LYS A 720 -4.64 29.52 -25.15
CA LYS A 720 -4.35 30.32 -26.36
C LYS A 720 -5.23 29.93 -27.57
N GLY A 721 -6.20 29.03 -27.38
CA GLY A 721 -7.09 28.56 -28.45
C GLY A 721 -6.46 27.56 -29.42
N ARG A 722 -5.32 26.96 -29.07
CA ARG A 722 -4.67 25.88 -29.86
C ARG A 722 -5.16 24.52 -29.36
N ARG A 723 -5.25 23.53 -30.24
CA ARG A 723 -5.55 22.15 -29.86
C ARG A 723 -4.27 21.48 -29.38
N ALA A 724 -4.29 21.06 -28.13
CA ALA A 724 -3.21 20.32 -27.52
C ALA A 724 -3.78 19.34 -26.48
N VAL A 725 -3.22 18.14 -26.41
CA VAL A 725 -3.58 17.13 -25.42
C VAL A 725 -2.32 16.56 -24.79
N SER A 726 -2.29 16.51 -23.46
CA SER A 726 -1.29 15.74 -22.71
C SER A 726 -1.90 14.43 -22.23
N LEU A 727 -1.27 13.31 -22.57
CA LEU A 727 -1.67 11.99 -22.05
C LEU A 727 -0.63 11.49 -21.06
N ALA A 728 -0.99 11.42 -19.79
CA ALA A 728 -0.14 10.87 -18.75
C ALA A 728 -0.28 9.35 -18.73
N TRP A 729 0.66 8.65 -19.36
CA TRP A 729 0.59 7.20 -19.50
C TRP A 729 1.08 6.45 -18.25
N GLY A 730 0.40 5.35 -17.96
CA GLY A 730 0.93 4.21 -17.22
C GLY A 730 1.88 3.37 -18.06
N LEU A 731 2.07 2.12 -17.66
CA LEU A 731 2.99 1.22 -18.33
C LEU A 731 2.40 0.67 -19.63
N TRP A 732 3.10 0.83 -20.75
CA TRP A 732 2.79 0.14 -22.00
C TRP A 732 3.49 -1.22 -22.03
N GLY A 733 2.78 -2.26 -22.47
CA GLY A 733 3.36 -3.59 -22.70
C GLY A 733 4.12 -3.69 -24.02
N GLY A 734 5.04 -4.64 -24.13
CA GLY A 734 5.72 -4.95 -25.40
C GLY A 734 7.04 -4.21 -25.66
N GLY A 735 7.67 -3.64 -24.62
CA GLY A 735 9.00 -3.00 -24.69
C GLY A 735 9.00 -1.47 -24.68
N GLY A 736 10.17 -0.84 -24.68
CA GLY A 736 10.35 0.62 -24.65
C GLY A 736 10.79 1.19 -23.28
N MET A 737 10.07 2.19 -22.77
CA MET A 737 10.49 3.01 -21.60
C MET A 737 10.61 2.22 -20.27
N ALA A 738 10.18 0.95 -20.23
CA ALA A 738 10.24 0.09 -19.05
C ALA A 738 11.23 -1.08 -19.17
N GLU A 739 12.09 -1.06 -20.20
CA GLU A 739 13.18 -2.04 -20.37
C GLU A 739 14.17 -2.02 -19.18
N GLY A 740 14.90 -3.13 -18.99
CA GLY A 740 15.84 -3.29 -17.86
C GLY A 740 15.14 -3.50 -16.50
N GLY A 741 14.08 -4.33 -16.46
CA GLY A 741 13.37 -4.69 -15.22
C GLY A 741 12.36 -3.66 -14.70
N GLY A 742 12.06 -2.60 -15.46
CA GLY A 742 11.15 -1.53 -15.03
C GLY A 742 9.69 -1.95 -15.10
N GLU A 743 9.37 -2.75 -16.12
CA GLU A 743 8.07 -3.40 -16.29
C GLU A 743 7.77 -4.35 -15.12
N GLU A 744 8.75 -5.14 -14.70
CA GLU A 744 8.62 -6.04 -13.57
C GLU A 744 8.40 -5.27 -12.26
N TYR A 745 9.21 -4.22 -12.01
CA TYR A 745 9.03 -3.34 -10.86
C TYR A 745 7.62 -2.72 -10.81
N LEU A 746 7.22 -2.04 -11.89
CA LEU A 746 5.94 -1.34 -11.96
C LEU A 746 4.76 -2.31 -11.78
N SER A 747 4.86 -3.52 -12.35
CA SER A 747 3.85 -4.57 -12.18
C SER A 747 3.75 -5.07 -10.73
N ARG A 748 4.89 -5.23 -10.04
CA ARG A 748 4.94 -5.64 -8.62
C ARG A 748 4.28 -4.59 -7.71
N VAL A 749 4.49 -3.30 -7.98
CA VAL A 749 3.87 -2.20 -7.22
C VAL A 749 2.45 -1.85 -7.67
N GLY A 750 1.86 -2.62 -8.60
CA GLY A 750 0.45 -2.49 -8.98
C GLY A 750 0.14 -1.65 -10.21
N ILE A 751 1.13 -1.23 -11.00
CA ILE A 751 0.93 -0.60 -12.32
C ILE A 751 1.10 -1.66 -13.41
N ARG A 752 -0.01 -2.08 -14.03
CA ARG A 752 -0.01 -3.19 -14.99
C ARG A 752 0.34 -2.72 -16.41
N PRO A 753 1.02 -3.56 -17.22
CA PRO A 753 1.31 -3.25 -18.61
C PRO A 753 0.03 -3.27 -19.45
N MET A 754 -0.28 -2.15 -20.09
CA MET A 754 -1.40 -2.01 -21.02
C MET A 754 -0.98 -2.51 -22.40
N ALA A 755 -1.77 -3.39 -23.00
CA ALA A 755 -1.55 -3.82 -24.38
C ALA A 755 -1.61 -2.59 -25.32
N PRO A 756 -0.62 -2.40 -26.22
CA PRO A 756 -0.51 -1.21 -27.06
C PRO A 756 -1.77 -0.87 -27.86
N GLU A 757 -2.54 -1.87 -28.28
CA GLU A 757 -3.79 -1.68 -29.01
C GLU A 757 -4.84 -0.93 -28.17
N HIS A 758 -4.92 -1.23 -26.87
CA HIS A 758 -5.84 -0.57 -25.95
C HIS A 758 -5.35 0.83 -25.56
N ALA A 759 -4.04 1.00 -25.38
CA ALA A 759 -3.47 2.31 -25.10
C ALA A 759 -3.65 3.27 -26.29
N VAL A 760 -3.44 2.78 -27.51
CA VAL A 760 -3.74 3.53 -28.74
C VAL A 760 -5.24 3.84 -28.88
N ALA A 761 -6.14 2.93 -28.49
CA ALA A 761 -7.57 3.23 -28.47
C ALA A 761 -7.91 4.37 -27.50
N ALA A 762 -7.29 4.39 -26.32
CA ALA A 762 -7.45 5.49 -25.36
C ALA A 762 -6.93 6.84 -25.91
N LEU A 763 -5.82 6.82 -26.66
CA LEU A 763 -5.32 8.01 -27.37
C LEU A 763 -6.34 8.51 -28.40
N HIS A 764 -6.86 7.60 -29.23
CA HIS A 764 -7.86 7.94 -30.25
C HIS A 764 -9.12 8.54 -29.63
N GLU A 765 -9.57 7.97 -28.51
CA GLU A 765 -10.70 8.48 -27.74
C GLU A 765 -10.41 9.88 -27.18
N ALA A 766 -9.24 10.12 -26.58
CA ALA A 766 -8.88 11.44 -26.06
C ALA A 766 -8.84 12.53 -27.16
N LEU A 767 -8.35 12.18 -28.35
CA LEU A 767 -8.36 13.05 -29.53
C LEU A 767 -9.78 13.32 -30.04
N THR A 768 -10.63 12.30 -30.06
CA THR A 768 -12.05 12.42 -30.44
C THR A 768 -12.81 13.28 -29.42
N LEU A 769 -12.51 13.13 -28.13
CA LEU A 769 -13.10 13.91 -27.05
C LEU A 769 -12.54 15.35 -26.95
N ASP A 770 -11.55 15.70 -27.78
CA ASP A 770 -10.85 16.98 -27.78
C ASP A 770 -10.35 17.38 -26.38
N GLU A 771 -9.78 16.40 -25.65
CA GLU A 771 -9.32 16.62 -24.29
C GLU A 771 -8.06 17.48 -24.23
N THR A 772 -7.86 18.13 -23.08
CA THR A 772 -6.62 18.85 -22.78
C THR A 772 -5.64 17.97 -22.01
N PHE A 773 -6.15 17.18 -21.08
CA PHE A 773 -5.36 16.29 -20.23
C PHE A 773 -6.17 15.05 -19.86
N VAL A 774 -5.55 13.88 -19.93
CA VAL A 774 -6.06 12.63 -19.35
C VAL A 774 -4.90 11.76 -18.88
N ALA A 775 -5.03 11.16 -17.71
CA ALA A 775 -4.13 10.12 -17.24
C ALA A 775 -4.71 8.75 -17.60
N VAL A 776 -3.92 7.85 -18.17
CA VAL A 776 -4.37 6.54 -18.62
C VAL A 776 -3.49 5.45 -18.02
N ALA A 777 -4.03 4.62 -17.12
CA ALA A 777 -3.31 3.48 -16.54
C ALA A 777 -4.22 2.35 -16.09
N ASP A 778 -3.74 1.13 -16.28
CA ASP A 778 -4.26 -0.04 -15.59
C ASP A 778 -3.59 -0.16 -14.20
N VAL A 779 -4.38 0.10 -13.15
CA VAL A 779 -3.91 0.13 -11.76
C VAL A 779 -4.58 -0.97 -10.95
N ASP A 780 -3.75 -1.84 -10.38
CA ASP A 780 -4.13 -2.76 -9.31
C ASP A 780 -4.10 -2.00 -7.98
N TRP A 781 -5.24 -1.41 -7.61
CA TRP A 781 -5.35 -0.59 -6.39
C TRP A 781 -5.03 -1.38 -5.11
N ASP A 782 -5.32 -2.69 -5.07
CA ASP A 782 -5.04 -3.55 -3.91
C ASP A 782 -3.53 -3.69 -3.67
N ARG A 783 -2.71 -3.67 -4.73
CA ARG A 783 -1.23 -3.69 -4.65
C ARG A 783 -0.61 -2.31 -4.56
N PHE A 784 -1.19 -1.34 -5.26
CA PHE A 784 -0.64 0.00 -5.35
C PHE A 784 -0.77 0.77 -4.05
N VAL A 785 -1.94 0.74 -3.40
CA VAL A 785 -2.20 1.53 -2.18
C VAL A 785 -1.22 1.20 -1.06
N PRO A 786 -1.03 -0.08 -0.62
CA PRO A 786 -0.14 -0.38 0.51
C PRO A 786 1.29 0.08 0.28
N THR A 787 1.77 0.04 -0.96
CA THR A 787 3.13 0.47 -1.34
C THR A 787 3.23 1.99 -1.38
N PHE A 788 2.28 2.64 -2.06
CA PHE A 788 2.29 4.10 -2.29
C PHE A 788 2.02 4.90 -1.01
N THR A 789 1.21 4.36 -0.09
CA THR A 789 0.92 4.96 1.21
C THR A 789 1.80 4.42 2.34
N ALA A 790 2.76 3.54 2.03
CA ALA A 790 3.56 2.86 3.04
C ALA A 790 4.19 3.86 4.01
N ALA A 791 4.87 4.88 3.49
CA ALA A 791 5.65 5.80 4.32
C ALA A 791 4.85 6.98 4.87
N ARG A 792 3.80 7.42 4.17
CA ARG A 792 2.95 8.54 4.55
C ARG A 792 1.57 8.37 3.94
N ARG A 793 0.53 8.84 4.63
CA ARG A 793 -0.83 9.00 4.09
C ARG A 793 -0.80 9.81 2.78
N ARG A 794 -1.68 9.48 1.82
CA ARG A 794 -1.73 10.12 0.49
C ARG A 794 -3.15 10.57 0.14
N PRO A 795 -3.59 11.76 0.60
CA PRO A 795 -4.93 12.30 0.32
C PRO A 795 -5.30 12.35 -1.15
N LEU A 796 -4.30 12.46 -2.04
CA LEU A 796 -4.46 12.45 -3.48
C LEU A 796 -5.39 11.33 -3.99
N ILE A 797 -5.27 10.11 -3.46
CA ILE A 797 -5.98 8.93 -3.99
C ILE A 797 -7.16 8.50 -3.10
N GLU A 798 -7.35 9.11 -1.94
CA GLU A 798 -8.33 8.68 -0.92
C GLU A 798 -9.78 8.87 -1.33
N GLU A 799 -10.04 9.67 -2.35
CA GLU A 799 -11.40 9.85 -2.89
C GLU A 799 -11.79 8.78 -3.91
N LEU A 800 -10.84 7.95 -4.37
CA LEU A 800 -11.13 6.86 -5.29
C LEU A 800 -11.94 5.76 -4.59
N PRO A 801 -13.00 5.23 -5.23
CA PRO A 801 -13.85 4.20 -4.63
C PRO A 801 -13.09 2.94 -4.19
N GLU A 802 -12.08 2.52 -4.95
CA GLU A 802 -11.21 1.38 -4.66
C GLU A 802 -10.38 1.62 -3.39
N VAL A 803 -9.81 2.82 -3.28
CA VAL A 803 -8.96 3.21 -2.14
C VAL A 803 -9.79 3.39 -0.87
N ARG A 804 -11.00 3.97 -0.96
CA ARG A 804 -11.92 4.06 0.17
C ARG A 804 -12.30 2.68 0.70
N ARG A 805 -12.61 1.73 -0.19
CA ARG A 805 -12.87 0.33 0.20
C ARG A 805 -11.67 -0.26 0.95
N LEU A 806 -10.45 -0.04 0.44
CA LEU A 806 -9.22 -0.52 1.07
C LEU A 806 -8.93 0.13 2.43
N ALA A 807 -9.12 1.45 2.54
CA ALA A 807 -8.93 2.20 3.78
C ALA A 807 -9.89 1.71 4.87
N LEU A 808 -11.17 1.51 4.52
CA LEU A 808 -12.15 0.89 5.40
C LEU A 808 -11.60 -0.48 5.86
N THR A 809 -11.28 -1.41 4.96
CA THR A 809 -10.74 -2.73 5.36
C THR A 809 -9.44 -2.68 6.19
N SER A 810 -8.62 -1.62 6.07
CA SER A 810 -7.35 -1.45 6.80
C SER A 810 -7.55 -0.83 8.19
N GLU A 811 -8.47 0.12 8.35
CA GLU A 811 -8.87 0.67 9.65
C GLU A 811 -9.57 -0.40 10.51
N GLU A 812 -10.37 -1.24 9.85
CA GLU A 812 -10.99 -2.46 10.39
C GLU A 812 -9.96 -3.45 10.96
N GLN A 813 -8.83 -3.63 10.26
CA GLN A 813 -7.72 -4.50 10.69
C GLN A 813 -6.79 -3.82 11.71
N SER A 814 -6.56 -2.51 11.61
CA SER A 814 -5.68 -1.75 12.52
C SER A 814 -6.28 -1.61 13.92
N GLY A 815 -7.62 -1.50 14.02
CA GLY A 815 -8.35 -1.54 15.29
C GLY A 815 -8.33 -2.92 15.97
N ALA A 816 -8.08 -4.01 15.23
CA ALA A 816 -7.95 -5.37 15.75
C ALA A 816 -6.53 -5.73 16.24
N VAL A 817 -5.51 -4.95 15.86
CA VAL A 817 -4.09 -5.23 16.17
C VAL A 817 -3.60 -4.53 17.46
N SER A 818 -4.41 -3.68 18.09
CA SER A 818 -4.09 -3.08 19.41
C SER A 818 -4.47 -3.93 20.62
N GLY A 819 -4.78 -5.21 20.44
CA GLY A 819 -5.03 -6.14 21.54
C GLY A 819 -4.68 -7.58 21.18
N GLU A 820 -3.44 -8.00 21.49
CA GLU A 820 -3.01 -9.33 21.97
C GLU A 820 -1.52 -9.61 21.65
N GLY A 821 -0.65 -9.49 22.68
CA GLY A 821 0.14 -10.65 23.12
C GLY A 821 1.37 -11.13 22.35
N THR A 822 2.24 -10.27 21.81
CA THR A 822 3.70 -10.45 21.97
C THR A 822 4.28 -9.08 22.28
N GLY A 823 5.15 -8.95 23.28
CA GLY A 823 5.82 -7.67 23.56
C GLY A 823 6.47 -7.14 22.28
N SER A 824 6.53 -5.81 22.11
CA SER A 824 7.17 -5.22 20.94
C SER A 824 8.59 -5.80 20.77
N LEU A 825 9.13 -5.87 19.54
CA LEU A 825 10.51 -6.36 19.34
C LEU A 825 11.50 -5.66 20.30
N ARG A 826 11.23 -4.39 20.64
CA ARG A 826 11.95 -3.64 21.66
C ARG A 826 11.83 -4.24 23.06
N ASP A 827 10.64 -4.64 23.48
CA ASP A 827 10.40 -5.26 24.79
C ASP A 827 11.06 -6.65 24.90
N ARG A 828 11.08 -7.42 23.80
CA ARG A 828 11.83 -8.70 23.72
C ARG A 828 13.33 -8.48 23.88
N LEU A 829 13.86 -7.42 23.28
CA LEU A 829 15.29 -7.09 23.29
C LEU A 829 15.75 -6.40 24.60
N ALA A 830 14.85 -5.68 25.31
CA ALA A 830 15.21 -4.85 26.46
C ALA A 830 15.79 -5.61 27.66
N GLY A 831 15.54 -6.93 27.77
CA GLY A 831 16.06 -7.79 28.82
C GLY A 831 17.32 -8.60 28.45
N LEU A 832 17.79 -8.49 27.20
CA LEU A 832 18.91 -9.25 26.66
C LEU A 832 20.23 -8.48 26.75
N ASN A 833 21.37 -9.19 26.81
CA ASN A 833 22.68 -8.56 26.70
C ASN A 833 22.95 -8.12 25.24
N ALA A 834 23.99 -7.33 25.01
CA ALA A 834 24.27 -6.75 23.69
C ALA A 834 24.54 -7.79 22.57
N GLU A 835 25.05 -8.98 22.92
CA GLU A 835 25.35 -10.07 21.98
C GLU A 835 24.06 -10.81 21.59
N ASP A 836 23.22 -11.13 22.57
CA ASP A 836 21.90 -11.74 22.35
C ASP A 836 20.95 -10.79 21.61
N GLN A 837 21.01 -9.47 21.89
CA GLN A 837 20.28 -8.46 21.12
C GLN A 837 20.71 -8.41 19.66
N TYR A 838 22.01 -8.55 19.41
CA TYR A 838 22.56 -8.54 18.05
C TYR A 838 22.13 -9.77 17.27
N SER A 839 22.22 -10.97 17.87
CA SER A 839 21.81 -12.22 17.24
C SER A 839 20.33 -12.19 16.87
N GLU A 840 19.47 -11.78 17.81
CA GLU A 840 18.02 -11.71 17.59
C GLU A 840 17.64 -10.70 16.50
N LEU A 841 18.30 -9.53 16.47
CA LEU A 841 18.09 -8.54 15.41
C LEU A 841 18.61 -9.01 14.06
N LEU A 842 19.74 -9.73 14.02
CA LEU A 842 20.29 -10.29 12.79
C LEU A 842 19.35 -11.31 12.17
N ASP A 843 18.74 -12.18 12.98
CA ASP A 843 17.75 -13.13 12.52
C ASP A 843 16.51 -12.43 11.96
N VAL A 844 16.02 -11.38 12.63
CA VAL A 844 14.92 -10.55 12.11
C VAL A 844 15.26 -9.90 10.75
N VAL A 845 16.48 -9.38 10.60
CA VAL A 845 16.95 -8.78 9.34
C VAL A 845 17.08 -9.84 8.24
N ARG A 846 17.65 -11.00 8.55
CA ARG A 846 17.78 -12.13 7.61
C ARG A 846 16.45 -12.69 7.17
N GLU A 847 15.51 -12.91 8.09
CA GLU A 847 14.16 -13.39 7.78
C GLU A 847 13.41 -12.38 6.89
N ALA A 848 13.50 -11.09 7.22
CA ALA A 848 12.91 -10.05 6.40
C ALA A 848 13.50 -10.05 4.98
N ALA A 849 14.84 -10.18 4.87
CA ALA A 849 15.56 -10.19 3.61
C ALA A 849 15.29 -11.43 2.76
N ALA A 850 15.41 -12.62 3.35
CA ALA A 850 15.15 -13.88 2.67
C ALA A 850 13.72 -13.97 2.15
N LYS A 851 12.75 -13.48 2.93
CA LYS A 851 11.35 -13.50 2.51
C LYS A 851 11.04 -12.54 1.36
N VAL A 852 11.80 -11.47 1.20
CA VAL A 852 11.69 -10.54 0.07
C VAL A 852 12.44 -11.06 -1.16
N LEU A 853 13.57 -11.74 -0.95
CA LEU A 853 14.31 -12.41 -2.03
C LEU A 853 13.72 -13.78 -2.42
N GLU A 854 12.61 -14.19 -1.80
CA GLU A 854 11.99 -15.52 -1.96
C GLU A 854 12.98 -16.69 -1.71
N LEU A 855 13.96 -16.48 -0.83
CA LEU A 855 14.90 -17.51 -0.43
C LEU A 855 14.23 -18.47 0.57
N PRO A 856 14.40 -19.79 0.40
CA PRO A 856 13.80 -20.79 1.28
C PRO A 856 14.43 -20.82 2.68
N ASP A 857 15.62 -20.25 2.83
CA ASP A 857 16.42 -20.27 4.06
C ASP A 857 16.97 -18.85 4.40
N PRO A 858 16.62 -18.29 5.57
CA PRO A 858 17.20 -17.05 6.08
C PRO A 858 18.72 -17.05 6.24
N GLU A 859 19.36 -18.20 6.48
CA GLU A 859 20.81 -18.28 6.66
C GLU A 859 21.58 -18.05 5.34
N ALA A 860 20.92 -18.14 4.19
CA ALA A 860 21.49 -17.78 2.89
C ALA A 860 21.81 -16.28 2.76
N VAL A 861 21.26 -15.44 3.65
CA VAL A 861 21.57 -14.02 3.76
C VAL A 861 22.78 -13.83 4.68
N GLU A 862 23.97 -13.82 4.07
CA GLU A 862 25.24 -13.63 4.76
C GLU A 862 25.31 -12.27 5.48
N GLU A 863 25.78 -12.26 6.73
CA GLU A 863 25.75 -11.09 7.63
C GLU A 863 26.47 -9.85 7.09
N ASN A 864 27.61 -10.06 6.43
CA ASN A 864 28.52 -9.00 5.98
C ASN A 864 28.56 -8.84 4.46
N ARG A 865 27.67 -9.54 3.74
CA ARG A 865 27.56 -9.41 2.30
C ARG A 865 26.65 -8.25 1.96
N ALA A 866 27.04 -7.46 0.96
CA ALA A 866 26.24 -6.32 0.55
C ALA A 866 24.90 -6.79 -0.02
N PHE A 867 23.80 -6.14 0.37
CA PHE A 867 22.46 -6.44 -0.11
C PHE A 867 22.39 -6.42 -1.65
N ARG A 868 23.08 -5.49 -2.31
CA ARG A 868 23.18 -5.42 -3.77
C ARG A 868 23.73 -6.72 -4.38
N ASP A 869 24.71 -7.34 -3.73
CA ASP A 869 25.35 -8.57 -4.20
C ASP A 869 24.52 -9.83 -3.89
N LEU A 870 23.47 -9.68 -3.07
CA LEU A 870 22.43 -10.67 -2.78
C LEU A 870 21.22 -10.53 -3.71
N GLY A 871 21.26 -9.60 -4.67
CA GLY A 871 20.16 -9.35 -5.60
C GLY A 871 19.13 -8.34 -5.08
N PHE A 872 19.48 -7.54 -4.06
CA PHE A 872 18.64 -6.41 -3.70
C PHE A 872 18.71 -5.30 -4.75
N ASP A 873 17.53 -4.80 -5.09
CA ASP A 873 17.29 -3.61 -5.86
C ASP A 873 16.51 -2.60 -5.00
N SER A 874 16.12 -1.48 -5.59
CA SER A 874 15.37 -0.44 -4.89
C SER A 874 14.00 -0.88 -4.37
N VAL A 875 13.45 -1.99 -4.89
CA VAL A 875 12.13 -2.53 -4.55
C VAL A 875 12.24 -3.43 -3.34
N THR A 876 13.15 -4.39 -3.42
CA THR A 876 13.41 -5.32 -2.32
C THR A 876 13.98 -4.58 -1.11
N ALA A 877 14.74 -3.50 -1.33
CA ALA A 877 15.18 -2.58 -0.27
C ALA A 877 13.99 -1.93 0.47
N VAL A 878 12.99 -1.44 -0.26
CA VAL A 878 11.79 -0.81 0.33
C VAL A 878 10.90 -1.84 1.02
N GLU A 879 10.72 -3.03 0.44
CA GLU A 879 9.92 -4.10 1.03
C GLU A 879 10.53 -4.64 2.33
N VAL A 880 11.84 -4.86 2.36
CA VAL A 880 12.55 -5.24 3.59
C VAL A 880 12.44 -4.15 4.63
N ARG A 881 12.65 -2.88 4.24
CA ARG A 881 12.47 -1.74 5.14
C ARG A 881 11.03 -1.68 5.71
N ASN A 882 10.01 -1.90 4.90
CA ASN A 882 8.61 -1.89 5.34
C ASN A 882 8.32 -3.02 6.33
N ARG A 883 8.87 -4.22 6.08
CA ARG A 883 8.81 -5.37 7.00
C ARG A 883 9.51 -5.06 8.32
N LEU A 884 10.75 -4.57 8.26
CA LEU A 884 11.53 -4.22 9.44
C LEU A 884 10.85 -3.12 10.26
N ARG A 885 10.27 -2.10 9.62
CA ARG A 885 9.49 -1.07 10.32
C ARG A 885 8.30 -1.67 11.06
N LYS A 886 7.55 -2.57 10.43
CA LYS A 886 6.39 -3.23 11.05
C LYS A 886 6.81 -4.07 12.26
N LEU A 887 7.94 -4.76 12.18
CA LEU A 887 8.45 -5.62 13.26
C LEU A 887 9.09 -4.83 14.41
N SER A 888 9.89 -3.80 14.09
CA SER A 888 10.61 -2.98 15.06
C SER A 888 9.78 -1.86 15.70
N GLY A 889 8.70 -1.43 15.04
CA GLY A 889 7.95 -0.24 15.42
C GLY A 889 8.72 1.08 15.24
N GLN A 890 9.94 1.06 14.68
CA GLN A 890 10.78 2.22 14.45
C GLN A 890 10.48 2.88 13.11
N GLN A 891 10.62 4.21 13.02
CA GLN A 891 10.65 4.88 11.72
C GLN A 891 11.97 4.57 11.03
N LEU A 892 11.92 4.01 9.83
CA LEU A 892 13.10 3.61 9.06
C LEU A 892 13.12 4.35 7.72
N PRO A 893 14.26 4.95 7.32
CA PRO A 893 14.37 5.70 6.06
C PRO A 893 14.18 4.79 4.86
N ALA A 894 13.60 5.31 3.76
CA ALA A 894 13.39 4.52 2.54
C ALA A 894 14.68 3.99 1.93
N THR A 895 15.80 4.67 2.22
CA THR A 895 17.16 4.34 1.80
C THR A 895 17.89 3.41 2.76
N LEU A 896 17.23 2.85 3.79
CA LEU A 896 17.86 2.03 4.85
C LEU A 896 18.92 1.05 4.35
N VAL A 897 18.58 0.24 3.34
CA VAL A 897 19.45 -0.80 2.78
C VAL A 897 20.60 -0.23 1.93
N PHE A 898 20.50 1.02 1.48
CA PHE A 898 21.57 1.72 0.76
C PHE A 898 22.51 2.47 1.72
N ASP A 899 21.95 3.12 2.74
CA ASP A 899 22.72 3.79 3.79
C ASP A 899 23.44 2.76 4.69
N HIS A 900 22.85 1.57 4.86
CA HIS A 900 23.37 0.46 5.64
C HIS A 900 23.44 -0.79 4.75
N PRO A 901 24.52 -0.96 3.96
CA PRO A 901 24.54 -1.88 2.81
C PRO A 901 24.63 -3.36 3.17
N THR A 902 24.77 -3.73 4.45
CA THR A 902 24.85 -5.13 4.91
C THR A 902 23.82 -5.42 6.00
N PRO A 903 23.39 -6.67 6.18
CA PRO A 903 22.55 -7.06 7.31
C PRO A 903 23.11 -6.60 8.67
N SER A 904 24.42 -6.74 8.89
CA SER A 904 25.09 -6.25 10.10
C SER A 904 24.96 -4.73 10.31
N ALA A 905 25.05 -3.93 9.25
CA ALA A 905 24.89 -2.48 9.32
C ALA A 905 23.44 -2.08 9.65
N VAL A 906 22.46 -2.81 9.10
CA VAL A 906 21.03 -2.60 9.41
C VAL A 906 20.72 -2.99 10.87
N VAL A 907 21.31 -4.08 11.38
CA VAL A 907 21.20 -4.48 12.79
C VAL A 907 21.73 -3.39 13.71
N ALA A 908 22.90 -2.83 13.42
CA ALA A 908 23.48 -1.74 14.19
C ALA A 908 22.55 -0.51 14.21
N PHE A 909 22.03 -0.12 13.04
CA PHE A 909 21.08 0.99 12.92
C PHE A 909 19.80 0.74 13.73
N LEU A 910 19.20 -0.45 13.62
CA LEU A 910 17.98 -0.82 14.34
C LEU A 910 18.20 -0.81 15.85
N ARG A 911 19.32 -1.36 16.33
CA ARG A 911 19.65 -1.38 17.75
C ARG A 911 19.78 0.05 18.30
N ASP A 912 20.50 0.92 17.59
CA ASP A 912 20.70 2.31 18.01
C ASP A 912 19.37 3.09 17.98
N ALA A 913 18.49 2.83 17.01
CA ALA A 913 17.16 3.41 16.95
C ALA A 913 16.24 2.94 18.09
N MET A 914 16.35 1.68 18.51
CA MET A 914 15.49 1.08 19.54
C MET A 914 15.98 1.36 20.97
N PHE A 915 17.30 1.52 21.17
CA PHE A 915 17.91 1.79 22.46
C PHE A 915 18.77 3.07 22.45
N PRO A 916 18.17 4.24 22.16
CA PRO A 916 18.93 5.50 22.05
C PRO A 916 19.57 5.96 23.37
N GLU A 917 19.29 5.32 24.51
CA GLU A 917 19.82 5.66 25.84
C GLU A 917 20.48 4.48 26.60
N GLY A 918 20.72 3.34 25.96
CA GLY A 918 21.25 2.12 26.60
C GLY A 918 22.77 1.94 26.59
N ALA A 919 23.54 2.82 25.96
CA ALA A 919 24.99 2.69 25.81
C ALA A 919 25.73 3.98 26.22
N ARG A 920 25.59 4.36 27.49
CA ARG A 920 26.53 5.25 28.19
C ARG A 920 26.82 4.74 29.60
N GLU A 921 27.13 3.47 29.74
CA GLU A 921 28.27 3.16 30.60
C GLU A 921 29.50 3.32 29.73
N ALA A 922 30.39 4.23 30.13
CA ALA A 922 31.63 4.48 29.43
C ALA A 922 32.37 3.16 29.25
N GLU A 923 32.39 2.64 28.02
CA GLU A 923 33.27 1.55 27.67
C GLU A 923 34.68 1.94 28.12
N SER A 924 35.30 1.08 28.91
CA SER A 924 36.68 1.24 29.33
C SER A 924 37.53 1.55 28.10
N PRO A 925 38.39 2.59 28.13
CA PRO A 925 39.34 2.86 27.05
C PRO A 925 40.14 1.61 26.64
N LEU A 926 40.34 0.67 27.57
CA LEU A 926 40.98 -0.61 27.30
C LEU A 926 40.16 -1.50 26.34
N ALA A 927 38.84 -1.57 26.50
CA ALA A 927 37.95 -2.35 25.63
C ALA A 927 37.84 -1.77 24.21
N GLN A 928 38.11 -0.47 24.05
CA GLN A 928 38.24 0.17 22.74
C GLN A 928 39.58 -0.15 22.09
N ILE A 929 40.66 -0.19 22.86
CA ILE A 929 41.99 -0.61 22.39
C ILE A 929 41.98 -2.10 21.98
N GLU A 930 41.34 -2.98 22.75
CA GLU A 930 41.21 -4.42 22.42
C GLU A 930 40.42 -4.66 21.11
N ARG A 931 39.38 -3.86 20.84
CA ARG A 931 38.68 -3.92 19.54
C ARG A 931 39.54 -3.41 18.40
N LEU A 932 40.28 -2.33 18.61
CA LEU A 932 41.23 -1.83 17.60
C LEU A 932 42.32 -2.87 17.31
N GLU A 933 42.85 -3.53 18.33
CA GLU A 933 43.81 -4.64 18.19
C GLU A 933 43.22 -5.77 17.35
N ASN A 934 42.02 -6.24 17.68
CA ASN A 934 41.34 -7.30 16.93
C ASN A 934 41.05 -6.90 15.47
N SER A 935 40.71 -5.64 15.21
CA SER A 935 40.51 -5.11 13.86
C SER A 935 41.82 -5.09 13.07
N LEU A 936 42.91 -4.61 13.68
CA LEU A 936 44.23 -4.53 13.03
C LEU A 936 44.81 -5.91 12.72
N MET A 937 44.58 -6.90 13.60
CA MET A 937 45.05 -8.28 13.41
C MET A 937 44.26 -9.06 12.35
N ARG A 938 43.08 -8.56 11.93
CA ARG A 938 42.21 -9.19 10.92
C ARG A 938 42.20 -8.47 9.56
N THR A 939 42.91 -7.36 9.41
CA THR A 939 42.91 -6.55 8.18
C THR A 939 44.02 -6.98 7.22
N ASP A 940 43.70 -7.23 5.95
CA ASP A 940 44.67 -7.43 4.85
C ASP A 940 45.19 -6.10 4.27
N ALA A 941 45.54 -5.14 5.14
CA ALA A 941 45.98 -3.81 4.74
C ALA A 941 47.35 -3.87 4.04
N ASP A 942 47.54 -3.01 3.04
CA ASP A 942 48.84 -2.89 2.37
C ASP A 942 49.91 -2.24 3.27
N GLU A 943 51.18 -2.36 2.88
CA GLU A 943 52.30 -1.86 3.70
C GLU A 943 52.27 -0.34 3.92
N ARG A 944 51.65 0.44 3.01
CA ARG A 944 51.54 1.90 3.18
C ARG A 944 50.47 2.27 4.20
N GLU A 945 49.36 1.54 4.20
CA GLU A 945 48.29 1.71 5.17
C GLU A 945 48.74 1.26 6.56
N LYS A 946 49.44 0.12 6.68
CA LYS A 946 50.08 -0.32 7.93
C LYS A 946 51.07 0.72 8.48
N ALA A 947 51.86 1.35 7.62
CA ALA A 947 52.79 2.41 8.04
C ALA A 947 52.06 3.66 8.57
N ARG A 948 50.99 4.11 7.91
CA ARG A 948 50.14 5.23 8.39
C ARG A 948 49.46 4.92 9.72
N ILE A 949 48.93 3.72 9.87
CA ILE A 949 48.30 3.27 11.11
C ILE A 949 49.33 3.25 12.25
N THR A 950 50.52 2.69 11.98
CA THR A 950 51.61 2.61 12.98
C THR A 950 52.03 3.99 13.48
N LEU A 951 52.23 4.96 12.57
CA LEU A 951 52.57 6.35 12.94
C LEU A 951 51.46 7.00 13.78
N ARG A 952 50.19 6.70 13.48
CA ARG A 952 49.06 7.27 14.23
C ARG A 952 48.94 6.68 15.62
N LEU A 953 49.19 5.38 15.78
CA LEU A 953 49.24 4.70 17.08
C LEU A 953 50.40 5.21 17.94
N GLN A 954 51.59 5.40 17.34
CA GLN A 954 52.74 5.98 18.03
C GLN A 954 52.45 7.40 18.52
N SER A 955 51.90 8.27 17.66
CA SER A 955 51.49 9.63 18.04
C SER A 955 50.41 9.66 19.14
N LEU A 956 49.55 8.65 19.20
CA LEU A 956 48.53 8.52 20.24
C LEU A 956 49.16 8.03 21.56
N LEU A 957 50.13 7.12 21.48
CA LEU A 957 50.91 6.63 22.63
C LEU A 957 51.79 7.74 23.24
N ASP A 958 52.40 8.58 22.41
CA ASP A 958 53.24 9.69 22.85
C ASP A 958 52.40 10.74 23.58
N ARG A 959 51.25 11.14 23.00
CA ARG A 959 50.28 12.04 23.67
C ARG A 959 49.73 11.45 24.97
N TRP A 960 49.52 10.14 25.03
CA TRP A 960 49.09 9.47 26.25
C TRP A 960 50.18 9.47 27.34
N ARG A 961 51.45 9.30 26.96
CA ARG A 961 52.59 9.30 27.88
C ARG A 961 52.93 10.69 28.41
N GLU A 962 52.65 11.74 27.65
CA GLU A 962 52.98 13.11 28.04
C GLU A 962 52.03 13.70 29.09
N GLY A 963 50.81 13.18 29.24
CA GLY A 963 49.87 13.53 30.31
C GLY A 963 49.46 15.02 30.33
N ASP A 964 48.18 15.32 30.07
CA ASP A 964 47.63 16.69 29.95
C ASP A 964 48.24 17.74 30.90
N GLU A 965 49.23 18.50 30.42
CA GLU A 965 49.47 19.88 30.82
C GLU A 965 49.26 20.81 29.62
N PRO A 966 48.50 21.92 29.78
CA PRO A 966 48.16 22.79 28.67
C PRO A 966 49.29 23.79 28.42
N GLN A 967 49.90 23.78 27.23
CA GLN A 967 50.70 24.90 26.74
C GLN A 967 50.12 25.54 25.48
N ARG A 968 49.94 26.86 25.60
CA ARG A 968 49.59 27.81 24.55
C ARG A 968 50.84 28.17 23.73
N ASP A 969 50.67 28.05 22.42
CA ASP A 969 51.09 28.98 21.35
C ASP A 969 52.60 29.15 21.03
N SER A 970 52.99 28.81 19.79
CA SER A 970 53.60 29.73 18.80
C SER A 970 54.42 29.01 17.70
N GLY A 971 54.27 29.46 16.44
CA GLY A 971 55.28 29.33 15.36
C GLY A 971 55.02 28.22 14.33
N GLN A 972 54.33 28.52 13.21
CA GLN A 972 54.91 28.84 11.88
C GLN A 972 55.51 27.63 11.13
N GLU A 973 54.86 27.20 10.03
CA GLU A 973 55.26 27.52 8.64
C GLU A 973 56.59 26.88 8.20
N HIS A 974 56.50 25.88 7.31
CA HIS A 974 57.24 25.76 6.03
C HIS A 974 57.40 24.28 5.61
N PHE A 975 56.65 23.86 4.59
CA PHE A 975 56.99 22.72 3.74
C PHE A 975 56.84 23.03 2.24
N GLU A 976 56.92 24.31 1.87
CA GLU A 976 56.90 24.76 0.46
C GLU A 976 58.23 25.36 -0.02
N SER A 977 59.32 25.26 0.76
CA SER A 977 60.61 25.85 0.34
C SER A 977 61.86 25.07 0.76
N ALA A 978 61.79 23.74 0.88
CA ALA A 978 62.99 22.93 1.08
C ALA A 978 63.75 22.80 -0.25
N THR A 979 65.03 23.13 -0.25
CA THR A 979 65.89 22.96 -1.42
C THR A 979 66.24 21.47 -1.64
N PRO A 980 66.51 21.02 -2.88
CA PRO A 980 66.79 19.61 -3.16
C PRO A 980 67.90 19.02 -2.29
N ASP A 981 68.92 19.81 -1.94
CA ASP A 981 70.03 19.36 -1.10
C ASP A 981 69.60 19.10 0.36
N GLU A 982 68.64 19.88 0.90
CA GLU A 982 68.07 19.66 2.23
C GLU A 982 67.14 18.43 2.26
N VAL A 983 66.53 18.09 1.12
CA VAL A 983 65.73 16.86 0.97
C VAL A 983 66.65 15.64 0.86
N PHE A 984 67.80 15.74 0.19
CA PHE A 984 68.77 14.64 0.11
C PHE A 984 69.49 14.38 1.44
N ASP A 985 69.83 15.41 2.21
CA ASP A 985 70.39 15.25 3.57
C ASP A 985 69.40 14.60 4.55
N PHE A 986 68.10 14.81 4.34
CA PHE A 986 67.04 14.15 5.12
C PHE A 986 66.88 12.67 4.73
N ILE A 987 66.96 12.36 3.43
CA ILE A 987 66.88 10.97 2.92
C ILE A 987 68.12 10.14 3.34
N ASP A 988 69.32 10.73 3.35
CA ASP A 988 70.54 10.04 3.79
C ASP A 988 70.57 9.77 5.31
N ARG A 989 69.82 10.54 6.11
CA ARG A 989 69.66 10.29 7.56
C ARG A 989 68.63 9.21 7.88
N GLU A 990 67.55 9.13 7.11
CA GLU A 990 66.44 8.19 7.34
C GLU A 990 66.68 6.80 6.71
N LEU A 991 67.45 6.73 5.62
CA LEU A 991 67.86 5.47 4.99
C LEU A 991 69.31 5.11 5.29
N GLY A 992 69.67 5.10 6.57
CA GLY A 992 70.92 4.50 7.02
C GLY A 992 70.92 2.98 6.85
N GLN A 993 71.24 2.48 5.64
CA GLN A 993 71.89 1.18 5.53
C GLN A 993 73.30 1.30 6.11
N ARG A 994 73.68 0.30 6.90
CA ARG A 994 74.94 -0.37 6.59
C ARG A 994 74.65 -1.61 5.78
#